data_AF-A0A2E6G0D8-F1
#
_entry.id   AF-A0A2E6G0D8-F1
#
_cell.length_a   1.000
_cell.length_b   1.000
_cell.length_c   1.000
_cell.angle_alpha   90.00
_cell.angle_beta   90.00
_cell.angle_gamma   90.00
#
_symmetry.space_group_name_H-M   'P 1'
#
loop_
_entity.id
_entity.type
_entity.pdbx_description
1 polymer ?
#
loop_
_entity_poly.entity_id
_entity_poly.type
_entity_poly.pdbx_seq_one_letter_code
_entity_poly.pdbx_strand_id
1 'polypeptide(L)'
;MSTHGISSIRHLKTKLLAQIISILLLSCIISGCIGDEEGDSERTSLVIAYELSADMLESDTNPQILADYISKNTNFDVSIYTVDSKVAMLEALRFGNVDLAYMDSGNAWIGWKQYGIEALAADQKSDGRSYYNAHAWVLDDSEMATAHLDSDPLTNPFSLMEGMTSCHTGWLESVGMMLPMGFLLGLGYANVLGDPNDIESLRGTIHGFFSEDSSIPDPGTPYYGLSGALKCLSEGSGQIAFLKDNTISDYCPEEEIDEREDWCLENNRYIALPSFAKAPSDVFVYNPDHLQNDSISNVMNLLMSLGEEQDSSDMLFNTFGTRGVVETNSDDHLGIYSSFVSSIPGISAYYVDDEDGEEITISLEELRIAFQTSETSNGTDTDPSLLADFLSSELGVNVSVFHVESDMEAVRSLESGDAHLAFMGHLASVIGWKMSGLSVLAAIQNDDQKLSSQVSGWTLSDTELASYATDDDESTNPFDLISGMVSCHTGTDPYSSLIAPLSHMISNGFLVISEDPESNSLDGLVRSYFSNDSVIPSSGDLYYGESGAIRCISEDYGQIAFVGENFIDEHCVDDSGSNADWCMGADNYTSIGELGIIPTTSVMYNPQILDTRSRASIINALIDMNYDMYLENYSRPGMGTYTGCYDISVHKVFHEIPKENCGDEILKNVLGGSGVARATSQGHLGQFSNDLMSVPGAFEALEGHLTNVESE
;
A
#
# COMPACT_ATOMS: atom_id res chain seq x y z
N MET A 1 98.22 -21.96 7.09
CA MET A 1 97.97 -20.59 6.59
C MET A 1 97.50 -20.73 5.15
N SER A 2 96.21 -20.88 4.82
CA SER A 2 95.02 -20.02 5.02
C SER A 2 94.64 -19.39 3.68
N THR A 3 93.66 -20.00 2.99
CA THR A 3 92.69 -19.43 2.00
C THR A 3 91.92 -20.49 1.18
N HIS A 4 92.11 -21.80 1.42
CA HIS A 4 91.30 -22.86 0.78
C HIS A 4 90.14 -23.42 1.62
N GLY A 5 89.81 -22.80 2.76
CA GLY A 5 88.84 -23.34 3.72
C GLY A 5 87.39 -22.87 3.60
N ILE A 6 87.05 -21.88 2.74
CA ILE A 6 85.75 -21.18 2.85
C ILE A 6 84.74 -21.56 1.74
N SER A 7 85.19 -22.01 0.56
CA SER A 7 84.31 -22.42 -0.54
C SER A 7 83.70 -23.82 -0.34
N SER A 8 84.50 -24.79 0.13
CA SER A 8 84.05 -26.18 0.31
C SER A 8 83.02 -26.34 1.43
N ILE A 9 83.04 -25.48 2.45
CA ILE A 9 82.12 -25.57 3.60
C ILE A 9 80.73 -25.04 3.24
N ARG A 10 80.62 -24.04 2.35
CA ARG A 10 79.31 -23.51 1.90
C ARG A 10 78.56 -24.50 1.01
N HIS A 11 79.27 -25.21 0.12
CA HIS A 11 78.65 -26.23 -0.73
C HIS A 11 78.29 -27.52 0.02
N LEU A 12 79.07 -27.88 1.04
CA LEU A 12 78.75 -29.03 1.89
C LEU A 12 77.54 -28.73 2.79
N LYS A 13 77.40 -27.50 3.31
CA LYS A 13 76.23 -27.08 4.11
C LYS A 13 74.94 -27.03 3.29
N THR A 14 74.98 -26.59 2.03
CA THR A 14 73.77 -26.57 1.17
C THR A 14 73.32 -27.96 0.74
N LYS A 15 74.26 -28.89 0.47
CA LYS A 15 73.91 -30.30 0.20
C LYS A 15 73.42 -31.03 1.44
N LEU A 16 74.00 -30.77 2.61
CA LEU A 16 73.55 -31.36 3.87
C LEU A 16 72.16 -30.86 4.28
N LEU A 17 71.88 -29.56 4.09
CA LEU A 17 70.55 -28.98 4.37
C LEU A 17 69.49 -29.53 3.41
N ALA A 18 69.82 -29.67 2.12
CA ALA A 18 68.91 -30.26 1.14
C ALA A 18 68.64 -31.76 1.41
N GLN A 19 69.64 -32.52 1.86
CA GLN A 19 69.46 -33.92 2.27
C GLN A 19 68.65 -34.06 3.56
N ILE A 20 68.83 -33.16 4.53
CA ILE A 20 68.04 -33.15 5.76
C ILE A 20 66.57 -32.79 5.46
N ILE A 21 66.32 -31.82 4.56
CA ILE A 21 64.96 -31.44 4.13
C ILE A 21 64.30 -32.57 3.32
N SER A 22 65.03 -33.27 2.43
CA SER A 22 64.49 -34.44 1.73
C SER A 22 64.24 -35.65 2.64
N ILE A 23 65.02 -35.84 3.71
CA ILE A 23 64.78 -36.90 4.70
C ILE A 23 63.59 -36.55 5.61
N LEU A 24 63.42 -35.26 5.96
CA LEU A 24 62.25 -34.78 6.71
C LEU A 24 60.95 -34.90 5.89
N LEU A 25 61.00 -34.60 4.58
CA LEU A 25 59.87 -34.79 3.67
C LEU A 25 59.53 -36.27 3.43
N LEU A 26 60.51 -37.18 3.49
CA LEU A 26 60.25 -38.62 3.44
C LEU A 26 59.75 -39.19 4.78
N SER A 27 60.07 -38.58 5.92
CA SER A 27 59.58 -39.04 7.23
C SER A 27 58.10 -38.72 7.47
N CYS A 28 57.49 -37.83 6.68
CA CYS A 28 56.04 -37.59 6.72
C CYS A 28 55.22 -38.64 5.95
N ILE A 29 55.85 -39.61 5.28
CA ILE A 29 55.16 -40.64 4.48
C ILE A 29 55.04 -41.98 5.24
N ILE A 30 55.57 -42.09 6.47
CA ILE A 30 55.58 -43.37 7.22
C ILE A 30 55.17 -43.19 8.70
N SER A 31 54.26 -42.27 8.98
CA SER A 31 53.42 -42.33 10.19
C SER A 31 52.05 -42.88 9.82
N GLY A 32 52.03 -44.05 9.18
CA GLY A 32 50.85 -44.93 9.17
C GLY A 32 50.78 -45.62 10.52
N CYS A 33 49.89 -45.14 11.38
CA CYS A 33 49.52 -45.83 12.61
C CYS A 33 49.00 -47.23 12.25
N ILE A 34 49.61 -48.26 12.86
CA ILE A 34 48.93 -49.52 13.13
C ILE A 34 47.93 -49.19 14.25
N GLY A 35 46.68 -48.99 13.85
CA GLY A 35 45.51 -48.81 14.71
C GLY A 35 44.38 -49.62 14.08
N ASP A 36 43.66 -50.35 14.92
CA ASP A 36 42.75 -51.43 14.57
C ASP A 36 41.73 -51.08 13.48
N GLU A 37 41.42 -52.09 12.66
CA GLU A 37 40.31 -52.10 11.69
C GLU A 37 38.97 -52.01 12.43
N GLU A 38 38.54 -50.81 12.81
CA GLU A 38 37.12 -50.46 12.89
C GLU A 38 36.81 -49.60 11.65
N GLY A 39 35.80 -49.99 10.89
CA GLY A 39 35.49 -49.38 9.60
C GLY A 39 35.20 -47.89 9.74
N ASP A 40 36.12 -47.07 9.25
CA ASP A 40 35.95 -45.63 9.10
C ASP A 40 34.92 -45.41 7.98
N SER A 41 33.65 -45.30 8.34
CA SER A 41 32.67 -44.69 7.44
C SER A 41 33.09 -43.23 7.27
N GLU A 42 33.39 -42.80 6.05
CA GLU A 42 33.65 -41.38 5.75
C GLU A 42 32.53 -40.53 6.38
N ARG A 43 32.91 -39.69 7.36
CA ARG A 43 31.99 -38.79 8.05
C ARG A 43 31.67 -37.62 7.13
N THR A 44 30.42 -37.18 7.14
CA THR A 44 29.98 -36.05 6.30
C THR A 44 30.44 -34.74 6.95
N SER A 45 31.33 -33.99 6.31
CA SER A 45 31.71 -32.65 6.79
C SER A 45 30.54 -31.67 6.60
N LEU A 46 30.29 -30.83 7.61
CA LEU A 46 29.25 -29.80 7.58
C LEU A 46 29.79 -28.50 8.22
N VAL A 47 29.77 -27.41 7.48
CA VAL A 47 30.19 -26.08 7.94
C VAL A 47 28.96 -25.20 8.14
N ILE A 48 28.70 -24.79 9.39
CA ILE A 48 27.55 -23.97 9.74
C ILE A 48 28.00 -22.53 9.99
N ALA A 49 27.38 -21.58 9.29
CA ALA A 49 27.61 -20.16 9.52
C ALA A 49 26.97 -19.70 10.83
N TYR A 50 27.69 -18.88 11.60
CA TYR A 50 27.18 -18.25 12.81
C TYR A 50 27.57 -16.78 12.86
N GLU A 51 26.65 -15.90 13.25
CA GLU A 51 26.91 -14.46 13.33
C GLU A 51 27.49 -14.13 14.69
N LEU A 52 28.53 -13.30 14.73
CA LEU A 52 29.13 -12.88 16.00
C LEU A 52 28.13 -12.06 16.82
N SER A 53 27.69 -12.61 17.94
CA SER A 53 26.85 -11.93 18.93
C SER A 53 27.65 -11.63 20.21
N ALA A 54 27.23 -10.60 20.96
CA ALA A 54 27.85 -10.26 22.25
C ALA A 54 27.71 -11.41 23.27
N ASP A 55 26.65 -12.22 23.12
CA ASP A 55 26.27 -13.31 24.01
C ASP A 55 27.09 -14.57 23.78
N MET A 56 27.86 -14.68 22.68
CA MET A 56 28.80 -15.79 22.44
C MET A 56 29.85 -15.99 23.54
N LEU A 57 30.05 -14.98 24.39
CA LEU A 57 30.97 -15.04 25.53
C LEU A 57 30.35 -15.73 26.76
N GLU A 58 29.03 -15.95 26.77
CA GLU A 58 28.35 -16.74 27.78
C GLU A 58 28.59 -18.23 27.55
N SER A 59 28.62 -19.03 28.62
CA SER A 59 29.07 -20.43 28.52
C SER A 59 28.10 -21.32 27.75
N ASP A 60 26.82 -20.98 27.71
CA ASP A 60 25.75 -21.89 27.30
C ASP A 60 25.20 -21.59 25.90
N THR A 61 25.57 -20.44 25.30
CA THR A 61 25.19 -19.93 23.97
C THR A 61 26.28 -20.11 22.91
N ASN A 62 27.43 -20.67 23.29
CA ASN A 62 28.56 -20.86 22.38
C ASN A 62 28.21 -21.91 21.30
N PRO A 63 28.18 -21.55 20.00
CA PRO A 63 27.77 -22.45 18.92
C PRO A 63 28.66 -23.68 18.77
N GLN A 64 29.90 -23.63 19.29
CA GLN A 64 30.80 -24.78 19.31
C GLN A 64 30.24 -25.95 20.13
N ILE A 65 29.42 -25.67 21.16
CA ILE A 65 28.82 -26.69 22.01
C ILE A 65 27.86 -27.58 21.20
N LEU A 66 27.04 -26.96 20.35
CA LEU A 66 26.14 -27.67 19.45
C LEU A 66 26.93 -28.45 18.38
N ALA A 67 27.97 -27.83 17.79
CA ALA A 67 28.84 -28.49 16.81
C ALA A 67 29.52 -29.74 17.38
N ASP A 68 30.06 -29.66 18.60
CA ASP A 68 30.71 -30.77 19.29
C ASP A 68 29.72 -31.89 19.62
N TYR A 69 28.49 -31.55 20.03
CA TYR A 69 27.44 -32.53 20.29
C TYR A 69 27.04 -33.28 19.03
N ILE A 70 26.78 -32.56 17.93
CA ILE A 70 26.43 -33.19 16.65
C ILE A 70 27.58 -34.08 16.18
N SER A 71 28.81 -33.60 16.27
CA SER A 71 30.02 -34.34 15.88
C SER A 71 30.33 -35.53 16.78
N LYS A 72 29.75 -35.60 17.97
CA LYS A 72 29.93 -36.75 18.86
C LYS A 72 28.85 -37.82 18.67
N ASN A 73 27.61 -37.39 18.39
CA ASN A 73 26.44 -38.25 18.43
C ASN A 73 25.89 -38.65 17.05
N THR A 74 26.41 -38.06 15.97
CA THR A 74 25.94 -38.32 14.60
C THR A 74 27.10 -38.65 13.65
N ASN A 75 26.82 -38.99 12.38
CA ASN A 75 27.86 -39.21 11.36
C ASN A 75 28.42 -37.91 10.75
N PHE A 76 27.99 -36.73 11.22
CA PHE A 76 28.47 -35.45 10.72
C PHE A 76 29.72 -35.00 11.46
N ASP A 77 30.65 -34.32 10.78
CA ASP A 77 31.77 -33.59 11.37
C ASP A 77 31.51 -32.09 11.19
N VAL A 78 31.03 -31.45 12.26
CA VAL A 78 30.48 -30.08 12.23
C VAL A 78 31.52 -29.07 12.67
N SER A 79 31.68 -28.00 11.89
CA SER A 79 32.49 -26.84 12.25
C SER A 79 31.71 -25.54 12.12
N ILE A 80 32.05 -24.56 12.96
CA ILE A 80 31.41 -23.24 12.97
C ILE A 80 32.27 -22.26 12.17
N TYR A 81 31.62 -21.54 11.24
CA TYR A 81 32.21 -20.44 10.49
C TYR A 81 31.59 -19.13 10.96
N THR A 82 32.35 -18.30 11.65
CA THR A 82 31.84 -17.03 12.20
C THR A 82 31.86 -15.92 11.16
N VAL A 83 30.80 -15.10 11.11
CA VAL A 83 30.69 -13.92 10.26
C VAL A 83 30.23 -12.69 11.05
N ASP A 84 30.48 -11.51 10.49
CA ASP A 84 30.15 -10.22 11.13
C ASP A 84 28.72 -9.72 10.83
N SER A 85 27.98 -10.37 9.92
CA SER A 85 26.61 -10.01 9.57
C SER A 85 25.86 -11.13 8.84
N LYS A 86 24.52 -11.06 8.79
CA LYS A 86 23.69 -11.93 7.92
C LYS A 86 24.02 -11.81 6.43
N VAL A 87 24.35 -10.61 5.95
CA VAL A 87 24.80 -10.40 4.56
C VAL A 87 26.08 -11.18 4.29
N ALA A 88 27.03 -11.18 5.22
CA ALA A 88 28.25 -11.99 5.12
C ALA A 88 27.96 -13.50 5.17
N MET A 89 26.89 -13.96 5.84
CA MET A 89 26.44 -15.37 5.74
C MET A 89 26.01 -15.73 4.33
N LEU A 90 25.23 -14.86 3.68
CA LEU A 90 24.78 -15.07 2.31
C LEU A 90 25.96 -15.15 1.35
N GLU A 91 26.95 -14.26 1.47
CA GLU A 91 28.19 -14.34 0.69
C GLU A 91 28.95 -15.65 0.95
N ALA A 92 29.06 -16.06 2.22
CA ALA A 92 29.73 -17.30 2.57
C ALA A 92 29.06 -18.52 1.92
N LEU A 93 27.71 -18.56 1.88
CA LEU A 93 26.93 -19.58 1.18
C LEU A 93 27.14 -19.53 -0.33
N ARG A 94 27.12 -18.33 -0.93
CA ARG A 94 27.31 -18.12 -2.37
C ARG A 94 28.65 -18.66 -2.85
N PHE A 95 29.70 -18.40 -2.09
CA PHE A 95 31.06 -18.81 -2.44
C PHE A 95 31.42 -20.22 -1.95
N GLY A 96 30.49 -20.94 -1.31
CA GLY A 96 30.72 -22.31 -0.83
C GLY A 96 31.70 -22.39 0.35
N ASN A 97 31.84 -21.31 1.12
CA ASN A 97 32.63 -21.30 2.36
C ASN A 97 31.89 -21.96 3.52
N VAL A 98 30.56 -22.03 3.44
CA VAL A 98 29.67 -22.67 4.43
C VAL A 98 28.62 -23.49 3.70
N ASP A 99 28.15 -24.56 4.34
CA ASP A 99 27.13 -25.45 3.79
C ASP A 99 25.72 -25.04 4.22
N LEU A 100 25.59 -24.48 5.43
CA LEU A 100 24.33 -24.17 6.07
C LEU A 100 24.42 -22.85 6.82
N ALA A 101 23.37 -22.02 6.77
CA ALA A 101 23.25 -20.84 7.60
C ALA A 101 21.83 -20.71 8.17
N TYR A 102 21.71 -20.11 9.35
CA TYR A 102 20.43 -19.78 9.98
C TYR A 102 20.23 -18.26 9.99
N MET A 103 19.14 -17.80 9.37
CA MET A 103 18.86 -16.37 9.21
C MET A 103 17.37 -16.07 9.22
N ASP A 104 17.05 -14.79 9.41
CA ASP A 104 15.69 -14.29 9.32
C ASP A 104 15.12 -14.43 7.89
N SER A 105 13.79 -14.42 7.80
CA SER A 105 13.07 -14.61 6.54
C SER A 105 13.32 -13.53 5.49
N GLY A 106 13.73 -12.31 5.88
CA GLY A 106 14.09 -11.25 4.95
C GLY A 106 15.39 -11.58 4.20
N ASN A 107 16.46 -11.86 4.94
CA ASN A 107 17.76 -12.26 4.37
C ASN A 107 17.66 -13.57 3.56
N ALA A 108 16.91 -14.54 4.06
CA ALA A 108 16.68 -15.79 3.34
C ALA A 108 15.96 -15.58 2.00
N TRP A 109 14.95 -14.71 1.97
CA TRP A 109 14.21 -14.39 0.75
C TRP A 109 15.09 -13.73 -0.31
N ILE A 110 15.99 -12.81 0.10
CA ILE A 110 16.99 -12.20 -0.81
C ILE A 110 17.92 -13.27 -1.36
N GLY A 111 18.46 -14.12 -0.48
CA GLY A 111 19.30 -15.24 -0.87
C GLY A 111 18.65 -16.10 -1.94
N TRP A 112 17.38 -16.41 -1.76
CA TRP A 112 16.60 -17.18 -2.70
C TRP A 112 16.36 -16.48 -4.03
N LYS A 113 15.86 -15.24 -4.01
CA LYS A 113 15.50 -14.52 -5.23
C LYS A 113 16.71 -14.09 -6.06
N GLN A 114 17.84 -13.80 -5.43
CA GLN A 114 19.01 -13.22 -6.11
C GLN A 114 20.17 -14.20 -6.31
N TYR A 115 20.33 -15.16 -5.39
CA TYR A 115 21.55 -15.97 -5.31
C TYR A 115 21.30 -17.47 -5.44
N GLY A 116 20.06 -17.91 -5.69
CA GLY A 116 19.71 -19.32 -5.83
C GLY A 116 19.89 -20.12 -4.53
N ILE A 117 19.92 -19.45 -3.37
CA ILE A 117 19.97 -20.11 -2.06
C ILE A 117 18.59 -20.68 -1.77
N GLU A 118 18.53 -21.88 -1.20
CA GLU A 118 17.27 -22.57 -0.92
C GLU A 118 17.04 -22.73 0.58
N ALA A 119 15.80 -22.59 1.02
CA ALA A 119 15.36 -22.95 2.35
C ALA A 119 15.33 -24.47 2.52
N LEU A 120 15.82 -24.91 3.68
CA LEU A 120 15.86 -26.30 4.11
C LEU A 120 14.84 -26.52 5.23
N ALA A 121 15.03 -25.88 6.38
CA ALA A 121 14.21 -26.14 7.55
C ALA A 121 13.84 -24.84 8.25
N ALA A 122 12.56 -24.66 8.56
CA ALA A 122 12.05 -23.48 9.24
C ALA A 122 11.97 -23.71 10.74
N ASP A 123 12.23 -22.67 11.51
CA ASP A 123 12.00 -22.66 12.95
C ASP A 123 10.52 -22.96 13.27
N GLN A 124 10.30 -23.95 14.12
CA GLN A 124 9.00 -24.34 14.62
C GLN A 124 8.75 -23.72 16.00
N LYS A 125 7.67 -22.94 16.08
CA LYS A 125 7.20 -22.30 17.31
C LYS A 125 6.55 -23.30 18.26
N SER A 126 6.36 -22.88 19.51
CA SER A 126 5.80 -23.72 20.58
C SER A 126 4.39 -24.24 20.30
N ASP A 127 3.63 -23.54 19.45
CA ASP A 127 2.30 -23.95 18.99
C ASP A 127 2.32 -24.81 17.72
N GLY A 128 3.51 -25.16 17.22
CA GLY A 128 3.74 -26.00 16.06
C GLY A 128 3.79 -25.26 14.72
N ARG A 129 3.52 -23.94 14.69
CA ARG A 129 3.60 -23.14 13.46
C ARG A 129 5.04 -22.82 13.08
N SER A 130 5.29 -22.60 11.79
CA SER A 130 6.54 -22.05 11.25
C SER A 130 6.39 -20.60 10.78
N TYR A 131 5.40 -19.88 11.30
CA TYR A 131 5.14 -18.50 10.90
C TYR A 131 4.48 -17.75 12.06
N TYR A 132 4.57 -16.43 12.00
CA TYR A 132 3.81 -15.50 12.82
C TYR A 132 2.69 -14.87 12.00
N ASN A 133 1.59 -14.51 12.64
CA ASN A 133 0.64 -13.62 11.97
C ASN A 133 1.09 -12.18 12.19
N ALA A 134 1.21 -11.42 11.11
CA ALA A 134 1.50 -10.01 11.16
C ALA A 134 0.20 -9.21 11.30
N HIS A 135 0.13 -8.39 12.33
CA HIS A 135 -1.04 -7.60 12.66
C HIS A 135 -0.68 -6.13 12.82
N ALA A 136 -1.64 -5.27 12.48
CA ALA A 136 -1.68 -3.93 12.98
C ALA A 136 -2.46 -3.96 14.29
N TRP A 137 -1.82 -3.50 15.37
CA TRP A 137 -2.41 -3.41 16.69
C TRP A 137 -2.82 -1.96 16.96
N VAL A 138 -4.03 -1.79 17.46
CA VAL A 138 -4.61 -0.49 17.79
C VAL A 138 -5.23 -0.55 19.19
N LEU A 139 -5.62 0.60 19.74
CA LEU A 139 -6.39 0.63 20.99
C LEU A 139 -7.88 0.39 20.73
N ASP A 140 -8.56 -0.21 21.71
CA ASP A 140 -9.98 -0.58 21.70
C ASP A 140 -10.96 0.58 21.48
N ASP A 141 -10.56 1.81 21.79
CA ASP A 141 -11.32 3.04 21.59
C ASP A 141 -11.01 3.75 20.26
N SER A 142 -10.18 3.16 19.40
CA SER A 142 -9.86 3.70 18.08
C SER A 142 -10.99 3.46 17.06
N GLU A 143 -11.08 4.35 16.07
CA GLU A 143 -11.98 4.18 14.93
C GLU A 143 -11.68 2.90 14.14
N MET A 144 -10.40 2.53 14.04
CA MET A 144 -9.95 1.27 13.42
C MET A 144 -10.45 0.04 14.18
N ALA A 145 -10.41 0.05 15.52
CA ALA A 145 -10.99 -1.03 16.31
C ALA A 145 -12.50 -1.10 16.12
N THR A 146 -13.18 0.05 16.08
CA THR A 146 -14.63 0.13 15.86
C THR A 146 -15.01 -0.46 14.50
N ALA A 147 -14.36 -0.01 13.41
CA ALA A 147 -14.55 -0.52 12.06
C ALA A 147 -14.20 -2.02 11.92
N HIS A 148 -13.28 -2.53 12.73
CA HIS A 148 -12.98 -3.96 12.73
C HIS A 148 -14.09 -4.79 13.39
N LEU A 149 -14.77 -4.23 14.40
CA LEU A 149 -15.68 -4.96 15.29
C LEU A 149 -17.17 -4.75 14.96
N ASP A 150 -17.51 -3.82 14.07
CA ASP A 150 -18.90 -3.48 13.70
C ASP A 150 -19.59 -4.52 12.79
N SER A 151 -18.81 -5.41 12.15
CA SER A 151 -19.28 -6.38 11.15
C SER A 151 -19.93 -5.75 9.90
N ASP A 152 -19.63 -4.49 9.62
CA ASP A 152 -20.12 -3.79 8.43
C ASP A 152 -19.15 -4.04 7.25
N PRO A 153 -19.60 -4.64 6.12
CA PRO A 153 -18.73 -4.86 4.96
C PRO A 153 -18.27 -3.55 4.28
N LEU A 154 -18.91 -2.40 4.56
CA LEU A 154 -18.54 -1.10 4.01
C LEU A 154 -17.45 -0.40 4.83
N THR A 155 -17.20 -0.84 6.05
CA THR A 155 -16.10 -0.33 6.88
C THR A 155 -14.86 -1.21 6.70
N ASN A 156 -13.70 -0.57 6.68
CA ASN A 156 -12.42 -1.27 6.54
C ASN A 156 -11.40 -0.59 7.44
N PRO A 157 -10.88 -1.27 8.47
CA PRO A 157 -9.98 -0.65 9.43
C PRO A 157 -8.65 -0.20 8.81
N PHE A 158 -8.18 -0.84 7.73
CA PHE A 158 -6.95 -0.43 7.06
C PHE A 158 -7.12 0.88 6.28
N SER A 159 -8.33 1.18 5.80
CA SER A 159 -8.65 2.44 5.15
C SER A 159 -8.62 3.64 6.11
N LEU A 160 -8.66 3.40 7.42
CA LEU A 160 -8.62 4.44 8.45
C LEU A 160 -7.19 4.73 8.93
N MET A 161 -6.17 4.10 8.33
CA MET A 161 -4.77 4.28 8.72
C MET A 161 -4.12 5.53 8.12
N GLU A 162 -4.69 6.09 7.04
CA GLU A 162 -4.17 7.32 6.41
C GLU A 162 -4.27 8.48 7.41
N GLY A 163 -3.18 9.23 7.58
CA GLY A 163 -3.09 10.31 8.56
C GLY A 163 -2.82 9.90 10.01
N MET A 164 -2.84 8.60 10.32
CA MET A 164 -2.63 8.10 11.69
C MET A 164 -1.14 7.94 12.00
N THR A 165 -0.75 8.14 13.26
CA THR A 165 0.67 7.95 13.66
C THR A 165 0.99 6.47 13.87
N SER A 166 2.00 5.95 13.18
CA SER A 166 2.40 4.54 13.21
C SER A 166 3.67 4.28 14.03
N CYS A 167 3.75 3.10 14.65
CA CYS A 167 4.88 2.58 15.41
C CYS A 167 5.45 1.37 14.67
N HIS A 168 6.62 1.52 14.05
CA HIS A 168 7.34 0.45 13.37
C HIS A 168 8.41 -0.14 14.29
N THR A 169 8.77 -1.41 14.08
CA THR A 169 9.82 -2.07 14.88
C THR A 169 11.23 -1.62 14.48
N GLY A 170 11.44 -1.24 13.22
CA GLY A 170 12.73 -0.76 12.72
C GLY A 170 12.75 -0.63 11.20
N TRP A 171 13.75 0.05 10.66
CA TRP A 171 13.93 0.20 9.21
C TRP A 171 14.11 -1.16 8.53
N LEU A 172 13.25 -1.47 7.55
CA LEU A 172 13.22 -2.72 6.78
C LEU A 172 13.10 -4.00 7.62
N GLU A 173 12.62 -3.92 8.85
CA GLU A 173 12.25 -5.12 9.62
C GLU A 173 10.98 -5.74 9.07
N SER A 174 10.83 -7.06 9.20
CA SER A 174 9.83 -7.76 8.41
C SER A 174 8.38 -7.48 8.83
N VAL A 175 7.99 -7.85 10.06
CA VAL A 175 6.63 -7.65 10.58
C VAL A 175 6.34 -6.17 10.82
N GLY A 176 7.36 -5.42 11.26
CA GLY A 176 7.18 -4.02 11.62
C GLY A 176 7.27 -3.03 10.45
N MET A 177 7.74 -3.43 9.27
CA MET A 177 7.92 -2.50 8.13
C MET A 177 7.61 -3.14 6.78
N MET A 178 8.34 -4.18 6.38
CA MET A 178 8.25 -4.71 5.02
C MET A 178 6.87 -5.29 4.70
N LEU A 179 6.34 -6.11 5.59
CA LEU A 179 5.01 -6.69 5.41
C LEU A 179 3.89 -5.65 5.45
N PRO A 180 3.78 -4.76 6.46
CA PRO A 180 2.71 -3.77 6.47
C PRO A 180 2.81 -2.80 5.30
N MET A 181 4.00 -2.32 4.93
CA MET A 181 4.14 -1.43 3.77
C MET A 181 3.90 -2.16 2.46
N GLY A 182 4.39 -3.39 2.31
CA GLY A 182 4.10 -4.25 1.17
C GLY A 182 2.60 -4.53 1.01
N PHE A 183 1.88 -4.73 2.11
CA PHE A 183 0.43 -4.89 2.14
C PHE A 183 -0.29 -3.59 1.74
N LEU A 184 0.04 -2.45 2.38
CA LEU A 184 -0.63 -1.18 2.13
C LEU A 184 -0.40 -0.68 0.69
N LEU A 185 0.83 -0.77 0.21
CA LEU A 185 1.17 -0.41 -1.17
C LEU A 185 0.58 -1.42 -2.14
N GLY A 186 0.80 -2.71 -1.92
CA GLY A 186 0.30 -3.79 -2.78
C GLY A 186 -1.21 -3.75 -2.97
N LEU A 187 -1.96 -3.44 -1.92
CA LEU A 187 -3.43 -3.36 -1.96
C LEU A 187 -4.00 -1.98 -2.28
N GLY A 188 -3.14 -0.98 -2.54
CA GLY A 188 -3.60 0.33 -3.01
C GLY A 188 -4.15 1.26 -1.93
N TYR A 189 -3.86 1.00 -0.65
CA TYR A 189 -4.15 1.93 0.44
C TYR A 189 -3.24 3.17 0.36
N ALA A 190 -2.00 2.98 -0.10
CA ALA A 190 -1.01 4.03 -0.25
C ALA A 190 -0.39 3.99 -1.64
N ASN A 191 0.08 5.16 -2.11
CA ASN A 191 0.88 5.29 -3.31
C ASN A 191 2.34 5.56 -2.95
N VAL A 192 3.27 5.05 -3.75
CA VAL A 192 4.70 5.37 -3.60
C VAL A 192 4.92 6.86 -3.82
N LEU A 193 5.58 7.51 -2.86
CA LEU A 193 6.01 8.90 -2.93
C LEU A 193 7.51 8.95 -3.22
N GLY A 194 7.88 9.43 -4.41
CA GLY A 194 9.27 9.47 -4.87
C GLY A 194 9.52 8.51 -6.03
N ASP A 195 10.79 8.13 -6.22
CA ASP A 195 11.20 7.18 -7.24
C ASP A 195 10.87 5.75 -6.79
N PRO A 196 10.04 4.98 -7.53
CA PRO A 196 9.75 3.58 -7.20
C PRO A 196 10.98 2.65 -7.26
N ASN A 197 12.10 3.09 -7.85
CA ASN A 197 13.37 2.37 -7.87
C ASN A 197 14.24 2.64 -6.64
N ASP A 198 13.91 3.66 -5.84
CA ASP A 198 14.72 4.08 -4.70
C ASP A 198 14.07 3.64 -3.39
N ILE A 199 14.84 2.93 -2.57
CA ILE A 199 14.38 2.49 -1.25
C ILE A 199 14.12 3.68 -0.31
N GLU A 200 14.81 4.81 -0.53
CA GLU A 200 14.61 6.02 0.29
C GLU A 200 13.21 6.61 0.11
N SER A 201 12.56 6.35 -1.03
CA SER A 201 11.16 6.71 -1.27
C SER A 201 10.21 6.06 -0.27
N LEU A 202 10.57 4.91 0.32
CA LEU A 202 9.74 4.25 1.33
C LEU A 202 9.55 5.12 2.57
N ARG A 203 10.59 5.85 3.00
CA ARG A 203 10.48 6.73 4.19
C ARG A 203 9.53 7.89 3.93
N GLY A 204 9.66 8.54 2.76
CA GLY A 204 8.73 9.60 2.34
C GLY A 204 7.30 9.07 2.20
N THR A 205 7.14 7.85 1.69
CA THR A 205 5.85 7.17 1.56
C THR A 205 5.19 6.91 2.91
N ILE A 206 5.96 6.42 3.91
CA ILE A 206 5.46 6.17 5.27
C ILE A 206 4.98 7.48 5.89
N HIS A 207 5.79 8.52 5.90
CA HIS A 207 5.43 9.79 6.53
C HIS A 207 4.29 10.51 5.81
N GLY A 208 4.21 10.39 4.48
CA GLY A 208 3.14 10.98 3.68
C GLY A 208 1.80 10.24 3.80
N PHE A 209 1.80 8.91 3.96
CA PHE A 209 0.56 8.13 4.15
C PHE A 209 0.08 8.16 5.60
N PHE A 210 0.98 7.94 6.56
CA PHE A 210 0.67 7.96 7.99
C PHE A 210 0.79 9.40 8.52
N SER A 211 1.84 9.67 9.28
CA SER A 211 2.15 10.98 9.84
C SER A 211 3.65 11.22 9.79
N GLU A 212 4.05 12.49 9.72
CA GLU A 212 5.43 12.91 9.94
C GLU A 212 5.97 12.46 11.31
N ASP A 213 5.08 12.25 12.29
CA ASP A 213 5.42 11.78 13.64
C ASP A 213 5.57 10.25 13.75
N SER A 214 5.33 9.49 12.67
CA SER A 214 5.47 8.03 12.66
C SER A 214 6.88 7.56 13.04
N SER A 215 6.97 6.61 13.96
CA SER A 215 8.23 6.12 14.51
C SER A 215 8.84 5.05 13.61
N ILE A 216 9.99 5.37 12.99
CA ILE A 216 10.90 4.44 12.31
C ILE A 216 12.20 4.40 13.11
N PRO A 217 12.28 3.56 14.16
CA PRO A 217 13.33 3.65 15.16
C PRO A 217 14.65 3.04 14.70
N ASP A 218 15.77 3.67 15.10
CA ASP A 218 17.11 3.09 14.98
C ASP A 218 17.41 2.15 16.17
N PRO A 219 18.30 1.14 15.99
CA PRO A 219 18.76 0.30 17.08
C PRO A 219 19.27 1.10 18.29
N GLY A 220 18.81 0.71 19.49
CA GLY A 220 19.16 1.37 20.74
C GLY A 220 18.28 2.57 21.13
N THR A 221 17.27 2.91 20.32
CA THR A 221 16.24 3.89 20.70
C THR A 221 15.11 3.23 21.51
N PRO A 222 14.33 4.00 22.31
CA PRO A 222 13.30 3.43 23.19
C PRO A 222 12.16 2.69 22.48
N TYR A 223 11.91 3.01 21.20
CA TYR A 223 10.83 2.41 20.41
C TYR A 223 11.32 1.37 19.40
N TYR A 224 12.60 1.00 19.43
CA TYR A 224 13.15 -0.04 18.57
C TYR A 224 12.69 -1.46 18.97
N GLY A 225 12.47 -2.31 17.98
CA GLY A 225 12.03 -3.70 18.12
C GLY A 225 10.55 -3.87 18.48
N LEU A 226 10.12 -5.12 18.65
CA LEU A 226 8.73 -5.46 18.99
C LEU A 226 8.27 -4.84 20.32
N SER A 227 9.11 -4.90 21.35
CA SER A 227 8.86 -4.26 22.66
C SER A 227 8.69 -2.75 22.52
N GLY A 228 9.59 -2.10 21.79
CA GLY A 228 9.57 -0.64 21.61
C GLY A 228 8.38 -0.15 20.79
N ALA A 229 8.00 -0.87 19.73
CA ALA A 229 6.82 -0.53 18.94
C ALA A 229 5.52 -0.72 19.73
N LEU A 230 5.43 -1.78 20.57
CA LEU A 230 4.30 -1.94 21.49
C LEU A 230 4.27 -0.84 22.56
N LYS A 231 5.43 -0.44 23.08
CA LYS A 231 5.56 0.66 24.02
C LYS A 231 5.09 1.99 23.41
N CYS A 232 5.46 2.26 22.16
CA CYS A 232 5.01 3.43 21.40
C CYS A 232 3.48 3.53 21.32
N LEU A 233 2.78 2.41 21.08
CA LEU A 233 1.31 2.35 21.14
C LEU A 233 0.78 2.54 22.56
N SER A 234 1.41 1.89 23.56
CA SER A 234 0.95 1.90 24.95
C SER A 234 1.06 3.27 25.61
N GLU A 235 2.08 4.05 25.24
CA GLU A 235 2.29 5.43 25.72
C GLU A 235 1.43 6.46 24.96
N GLY A 236 0.71 6.03 23.90
CA GLY A 236 -0.09 6.90 23.05
C GLY A 236 0.73 7.79 22.12
N SER A 237 2.02 7.48 21.92
CA SER A 237 2.89 8.18 20.97
C SER A 237 2.57 7.82 19.52
N GLY A 238 2.00 6.64 19.29
CA GLY A 238 1.36 6.27 18.03
C GLY A 238 0.01 5.60 18.26
N GLN A 239 -0.79 5.52 17.21
CA GLN A 239 -2.14 4.96 17.20
C GLN A 239 -2.17 3.53 16.63
N ILE A 240 -1.12 3.14 15.91
CA ILE A 240 -0.99 1.83 15.25
C ILE A 240 0.40 1.28 15.57
N ALA A 241 0.51 0.00 15.95
CA ALA A 241 1.79 -0.71 16.01
C ALA A 241 1.77 -1.99 15.16
N PHE A 242 2.80 -2.18 14.34
CA PHE A 242 2.92 -3.38 13.49
C PHE A 242 3.71 -4.47 14.21
N LEU A 243 3.01 -5.49 14.71
CA LEU A 243 3.58 -6.48 15.62
C LEU A 243 3.12 -7.91 15.27
N LYS A 244 3.76 -8.90 15.91
CA LYS A 244 3.38 -10.31 15.83
C LYS A 244 2.16 -10.58 16.71
N ASP A 245 1.41 -11.64 16.40
CA ASP A 245 0.25 -12.09 17.17
C ASP A 245 0.55 -12.40 18.65
N ASN A 246 1.75 -12.85 18.97
CA ASN A 246 2.16 -13.17 20.34
C ASN A 246 2.84 -12.01 21.09
N THR A 247 2.98 -10.82 20.48
CA THR A 247 3.79 -9.73 21.08
C THR A 247 3.20 -9.26 22.41
N ILE A 248 1.87 -9.18 22.54
CA ILE A 248 1.22 -8.78 23.80
C ILE A 248 1.46 -9.81 24.90
N SER A 249 1.36 -11.11 24.60
CA SER A 249 1.62 -12.16 25.60
C SER A 249 3.08 -12.21 26.02
N ASP A 250 4.01 -11.89 25.11
CA ASP A 250 5.46 -11.94 25.37
C ASP A 250 5.92 -10.80 26.30
N TYR A 251 5.38 -9.59 26.16
CA TYR A 251 5.82 -8.40 26.93
C TYR A 251 4.83 -7.94 28.00
N CYS A 252 3.56 -8.26 27.83
CA CYS A 252 2.48 -7.91 28.75
C CYS A 252 1.72 -9.14 29.26
N PRO A 253 2.39 -10.17 29.83
CA PRO A 253 1.71 -11.34 30.36
C PRO A 253 0.71 -10.97 31.47
N GLU A 254 -0.44 -11.67 31.51
CA GLU A 254 -1.46 -11.47 32.56
C GLU A 254 -1.14 -12.26 33.84
N GLU A 255 -0.57 -13.45 33.70
CA GLU A 255 -0.32 -14.38 34.82
C GLU A 255 1.02 -14.11 35.51
N GLU A 256 2.04 -13.73 34.75
CA GLU A 256 3.42 -13.53 35.21
C GLU A 256 3.72 -12.04 35.42
N ILE A 257 3.02 -11.43 36.39
CA ILE A 257 3.06 -9.97 36.64
C ILE A 257 4.48 -9.45 36.91
N ASP A 258 5.38 -10.27 37.48
CA ASP A 258 6.77 -9.88 37.74
C ASP A 258 7.61 -9.75 36.44
N GLU A 259 7.15 -10.35 35.34
CA GLU A 259 7.78 -10.29 34.00
C GLU A 259 7.11 -9.25 33.08
N ARG A 260 5.99 -8.67 33.54
CA ARG A 260 5.23 -7.67 32.79
C ARG A 260 5.94 -6.32 32.77
N GLU A 261 6.09 -5.75 31.58
CA GLU A 261 6.66 -4.42 31.41
C GLU A 261 5.79 -3.32 32.06
N ASP A 262 6.44 -2.30 32.63
CA ASP A 262 5.77 -1.28 33.46
C ASP A 262 4.87 -0.32 32.68
N TRP A 263 5.09 -0.19 31.37
CA TRP A 263 4.32 0.63 30.43
C TRP A 263 3.14 -0.11 29.80
N CYS A 264 2.93 -1.39 30.09
CA CYS A 264 1.82 -2.17 29.53
C CYS A 264 0.44 -1.68 30.02
N LEU A 265 -0.48 -1.45 29.07
CA LEU A 265 -1.92 -1.29 29.34
C LEU A 265 -2.58 -2.65 29.59
N GLU A 266 -3.80 -2.66 30.15
CA GLU A 266 -4.59 -3.90 30.27
C GLU A 266 -4.73 -4.58 28.91
N ASN A 267 -4.63 -5.91 28.85
CA ASN A 267 -4.52 -6.62 27.56
C ASN A 267 -5.75 -6.47 26.67
N ASN A 268 -6.94 -6.25 27.27
CA ASN A 268 -8.18 -5.96 26.56
C ASN A 268 -8.16 -4.61 25.80
N ARG A 269 -7.21 -3.72 26.10
CA ARG A 269 -7.01 -2.45 25.40
C ARG A 269 -6.41 -2.65 24.03
N TYR A 270 -5.65 -3.72 23.80
CA TYR A 270 -4.99 -3.97 22.53
C TYR A 270 -5.88 -4.81 21.62
N ILE A 271 -6.26 -4.25 20.48
CA ILE A 271 -7.04 -4.94 19.45
C ILE A 271 -6.12 -5.25 18.27
N ALA A 272 -5.98 -6.53 17.96
CA ALA A 272 -5.35 -6.97 16.72
C ALA A 272 -6.36 -6.84 15.58
N LEU A 273 -6.06 -5.98 14.60
CA LEU A 273 -6.80 -5.95 13.33
C LEU A 273 -6.58 -7.28 12.56
N PRO A 274 -7.34 -7.56 11.48
CA PRO A 274 -7.16 -8.80 10.72
C PRO A 274 -5.69 -9.01 10.32
N SER A 275 -5.23 -10.26 10.35
CA SER A 275 -3.87 -10.57 9.90
C SER A 275 -3.74 -10.25 8.41
N PHE A 276 -2.76 -9.41 8.05
CA PHE A 276 -2.52 -9.05 6.65
C PHE A 276 -1.48 -9.95 5.97
N ALA A 277 -0.65 -10.65 6.74
CA ALA A 277 0.35 -11.57 6.20
C ALA A 277 0.76 -12.65 7.22
N LYS A 278 1.20 -13.79 6.70
CA LYS A 278 1.95 -14.77 7.49
C LYS A 278 3.43 -14.48 7.33
N ALA A 279 4.06 -14.01 8.40
CA ALA A 279 5.49 -13.77 8.42
C ALA A 279 6.23 -15.10 8.64
N PRO A 280 7.04 -15.58 7.69
CA PRO A 280 7.79 -16.81 7.85
C PRO A 280 8.76 -16.67 9.03
N SER A 281 8.88 -17.74 9.81
CA SER A 281 9.91 -17.84 10.84
C SER A 281 11.30 -17.89 10.21
N ASP A 282 12.32 -17.70 11.06
CA ASP A 282 13.71 -17.85 10.69
C ASP A 282 13.98 -19.26 10.15
N VAL A 283 14.95 -19.37 9.25
CA VAL A 283 15.09 -20.53 8.37
C VAL A 283 16.54 -20.89 8.15
N PHE A 284 16.80 -22.20 8.17
CA PHE A 284 18.04 -22.78 7.71
C PHE A 284 18.05 -22.81 6.19
N VAL A 285 19.09 -22.23 5.60
CA VAL A 285 19.26 -22.14 4.16
C VAL A 285 20.59 -22.75 3.72
N TYR A 286 20.66 -23.17 2.47
CA TYR A 286 21.85 -23.77 1.85
C TYR A 286 21.97 -23.33 0.38
N ASN A 287 23.14 -23.52 -0.20
CA ASN A 287 23.35 -23.32 -1.63
C ASN A 287 23.31 -24.68 -2.37
N PRO A 288 22.34 -24.93 -3.26
CA PRO A 288 22.24 -26.19 -4.02
C PRO A 288 23.46 -26.49 -4.91
N ASP A 289 24.23 -25.46 -5.30
CA ASP A 289 25.44 -25.64 -6.11
C ASP A 289 26.61 -26.23 -5.31
N HIS A 290 26.61 -26.07 -3.99
CA HIS A 290 27.70 -26.50 -3.10
C HIS A 290 27.32 -27.69 -2.21
N LEU A 291 26.03 -27.88 -1.89
CA LEU A 291 25.55 -29.01 -1.08
C LEU A 291 24.82 -30.06 -1.94
N GLN A 292 25.33 -31.28 -1.98
CA GLN A 292 24.79 -32.36 -2.83
C GLN A 292 23.46 -32.93 -2.31
N ASN A 293 22.57 -33.36 -3.21
CA ASN A 293 21.23 -33.88 -2.90
C ASN A 293 21.19 -34.99 -1.82
N ASP A 294 22.09 -35.98 -1.90
CA ASP A 294 22.13 -37.06 -0.91
C ASP A 294 22.52 -36.55 0.49
N SER A 295 23.23 -35.43 0.58
CA SER A 295 23.56 -34.75 1.84
C SER A 295 22.40 -33.91 2.37
N ILE A 296 21.58 -33.29 1.49
CA ILE A 296 20.46 -32.43 1.88
C ILE A 296 19.48 -33.18 2.79
N SER A 297 19.02 -34.37 2.40
CA SER A 297 18.09 -35.17 3.22
C SER A 297 18.72 -35.61 4.55
N ASN A 298 20.02 -35.87 4.57
CA ASN A 298 20.72 -36.23 5.81
C ASN A 298 20.83 -35.03 6.77
N VAL A 299 21.11 -33.82 6.24
CA VAL A 299 21.18 -32.58 7.03
C VAL A 299 19.79 -32.22 7.55
N MET A 300 18.75 -32.34 6.73
CA MET A 300 17.36 -32.15 7.17
C MET A 300 17.00 -33.06 8.35
N ASN A 301 17.23 -34.38 8.20
CA ASN A 301 16.93 -35.35 9.25
C ASN A 301 17.72 -35.08 10.54
N LEU A 302 18.99 -34.64 10.40
CA LEU A 302 19.79 -34.19 11.53
C LEU A 302 19.10 -33.03 12.26
N LEU A 303 18.75 -31.95 11.55
CA LEU A 303 18.16 -30.76 12.17
C LEU A 303 16.83 -31.09 12.87
N MET A 304 15.99 -31.91 12.24
CA MET A 304 14.73 -32.36 12.85
C MET A 304 14.96 -33.19 14.12
N SER A 305 15.95 -34.09 14.11
CA SER A 305 16.27 -34.94 15.27
C SER A 305 16.74 -34.15 16.49
N LEU A 306 17.34 -32.97 16.30
CA LEU A 306 17.79 -32.11 17.41
C LEU A 306 16.61 -31.58 18.24
N GLY A 307 15.42 -31.47 17.65
CA GLY A 307 14.21 -31.03 18.36
C GLY A 307 13.48 -32.15 19.12
N GLU A 308 13.87 -33.43 18.95
CA GLU A 308 13.15 -34.56 19.56
C GLU A 308 13.58 -34.84 21.01
N GLU A 309 14.85 -34.61 21.34
CA GLU A 309 15.40 -34.79 22.70
C GLU A 309 15.55 -33.45 23.42
N GLN A 310 15.19 -33.42 24.72
CA GLN A 310 15.23 -32.20 25.53
C GLN A 310 16.62 -31.54 25.54
N ASP A 311 17.67 -32.33 25.76
CA ASP A 311 19.03 -31.81 25.86
C ASP A 311 19.49 -31.16 24.54
N SER A 312 19.24 -31.79 23.39
CA SER A 312 19.60 -31.21 22.08
C SER A 312 18.71 -30.04 21.68
N SER A 313 17.44 -30.06 22.08
CA SER A 313 16.49 -28.97 21.85
C SER A 313 16.89 -27.72 22.63
N ASP A 314 17.33 -27.86 23.89
CA ASP A 314 17.85 -26.76 24.69
C ASP A 314 19.16 -26.20 24.10
N MET A 315 20.03 -27.05 23.55
CA MET A 315 21.24 -26.60 22.84
C MET A 315 20.91 -25.83 21.56
N LEU A 316 19.92 -26.31 20.80
CA LEU A 316 19.43 -25.62 19.60
C LEU A 316 18.85 -24.26 19.98
N PHE A 317 18.10 -24.18 21.09
CA PHE A 317 17.50 -22.94 21.58
C PHE A 317 18.56 -21.94 22.03
N ASN A 318 19.57 -22.38 22.77
CA ASN A 318 20.64 -21.50 23.21
C ASN A 318 21.53 -21.02 22.05
N THR A 319 21.63 -21.80 20.97
CA THR A 319 22.47 -21.44 19.81
C THR A 319 21.72 -20.55 18.83
N PHE A 320 20.50 -20.95 18.44
CA PHE A 320 19.74 -20.34 17.34
C PHE A 320 18.41 -19.74 17.78
N GLY A 321 18.04 -19.79 19.06
CA GLY A 321 16.76 -19.28 19.55
C GLY A 321 15.56 -20.17 19.24
N THR A 322 15.77 -21.38 18.71
CA THR A 322 14.71 -22.33 18.33
C THR A 322 14.83 -23.66 19.04
N ARG A 323 13.69 -24.23 19.47
CA ARG A 323 13.63 -25.55 20.11
C ARG A 323 13.49 -26.70 19.11
N GLY A 324 13.20 -26.40 17.85
CA GLY A 324 13.00 -27.42 16.83
C GLY A 324 12.67 -26.79 15.48
N VAL A 325 12.77 -27.59 14.43
CA VAL A 325 12.52 -27.14 13.06
C VAL A 325 11.55 -28.05 12.34
N VAL A 326 10.91 -27.53 11.30
CA VAL A 326 10.07 -28.27 10.36
C VAL A 326 10.67 -28.20 8.96
N GLU A 327 10.62 -29.33 8.24
CA GLU A 327 10.99 -29.41 6.83
C GLU A 327 10.16 -28.42 5.99
N THR A 328 10.83 -27.70 5.09
CA THR A 328 10.19 -26.78 4.17
C THR A 328 11.02 -26.57 2.89
N ASN A 329 10.57 -25.70 2.01
CA ASN A 329 11.32 -25.21 0.85
C ASN A 329 11.08 -23.70 0.67
N SER A 330 11.80 -23.08 -0.26
CA SER A 330 11.74 -21.63 -0.44
C SER A 330 10.39 -21.13 -0.93
N ASP A 331 9.76 -21.84 -1.87
CA ASP A 331 8.43 -21.47 -2.36
C ASP A 331 7.37 -21.54 -1.26
N ASP A 332 7.32 -22.62 -0.49
CA ASP A 332 6.31 -22.82 0.55
C ASP A 332 6.52 -21.90 1.75
N HIS A 333 7.78 -21.66 2.16
CA HIS A 333 8.09 -20.85 3.34
C HIS A 333 8.23 -19.36 3.03
N LEU A 334 9.04 -19.02 2.03
CA LEU A 334 9.41 -17.64 1.69
C LEU A 334 8.56 -17.08 0.55
N GLY A 335 7.84 -17.91 -0.21
CA GLY A 335 6.97 -17.45 -1.29
C GLY A 335 5.91 -16.46 -0.82
N ILE A 336 5.37 -16.64 0.38
CA ILE A 336 4.36 -15.76 1.00
C ILE A 336 4.88 -14.32 1.17
N TYR A 337 6.20 -14.14 1.36
CA TYR A 337 6.83 -12.82 1.40
C TYR A 337 6.87 -12.13 0.04
N SER A 338 6.94 -12.88 -1.05
CA SER A 338 7.33 -12.34 -2.35
C SER A 338 6.35 -11.30 -2.86
N SER A 339 5.04 -11.51 -2.71
CA SER A 339 4.02 -10.56 -3.20
C SER A 339 4.04 -9.23 -2.43
N PHE A 340 4.25 -9.28 -1.11
CA PHE A 340 4.29 -8.07 -0.28
C PHE A 340 5.62 -7.34 -0.42
N VAL A 341 6.73 -8.07 -0.29
CA VAL A 341 8.06 -7.46 -0.35
C VAL A 341 8.30 -6.85 -1.72
N SER A 342 7.91 -7.49 -2.82
CA SER A 342 8.05 -6.91 -4.17
C SER A 342 7.24 -5.62 -4.40
N SER A 343 6.27 -5.32 -3.54
CA SER A 343 5.51 -4.05 -3.59
C SER A 343 6.25 -2.88 -2.93
N ILE A 344 7.39 -3.12 -2.26
CA ILE A 344 8.19 -2.08 -1.62
C ILE A 344 9.07 -1.40 -2.68
N PRO A 345 9.07 -0.05 -2.77
CA PRO A 345 9.89 0.67 -3.72
C PRO A 345 11.39 0.40 -3.49
N GLY A 346 12.14 0.24 -4.58
CA GLY A 346 13.59 0.05 -4.58
C GLY A 346 14.13 -1.19 -3.88
N ILE A 347 13.27 -2.05 -3.33
CA ILE A 347 13.70 -3.19 -2.52
C ILE A 347 14.55 -4.20 -3.29
N SER A 348 14.30 -4.36 -4.59
CA SER A 348 15.06 -5.27 -5.44
C SER A 348 16.47 -4.73 -5.70
N ALA A 349 16.61 -3.41 -5.84
CA ALA A 349 17.89 -2.74 -6.05
C ALA A 349 18.70 -2.63 -4.74
N TYR A 350 18.04 -2.38 -3.61
CA TYR A 350 18.69 -2.18 -2.31
C TYR A 350 19.57 -3.34 -1.85
N TYR A 351 19.25 -4.57 -2.25
CA TYR A 351 20.01 -5.77 -1.85
C TYR A 351 21.01 -6.27 -2.91
N VAL A 352 21.23 -5.49 -3.96
CA VAL A 352 22.18 -5.78 -5.05
C VAL A 352 23.32 -4.76 -4.99
N ASP A 353 24.56 -5.19 -5.20
CA ASP A 353 25.68 -4.27 -5.44
C ASP A 353 25.51 -3.66 -6.85
N ASP A 354 25.33 -2.33 -6.89
CA ASP A 354 25.18 -1.46 -8.07
C ASP A 354 26.06 -1.85 -9.27
N GLU A 355 25.55 -2.62 -10.25
CA GLU A 355 26.13 -2.59 -11.62
C GLU A 355 25.12 -2.59 -12.78
N ASP A 356 23.86 -2.97 -12.60
CA ASP A 356 22.85 -2.88 -13.66
C ASP A 356 21.59 -2.17 -13.15
N GLY A 357 21.61 -0.84 -13.23
CA GLY A 357 20.42 0.01 -13.06
C GLY A 357 19.44 -0.21 -14.20
N GLU A 358 18.77 -1.36 -14.23
CA GLU A 358 17.60 -1.56 -15.07
C GLU A 358 16.47 -0.67 -14.54
N GLU A 359 16.24 0.42 -15.28
CA GLU A 359 15.12 1.33 -15.14
C GLU A 359 13.82 0.53 -14.98
N ILE A 360 13.00 0.86 -13.97
CA ILE A 360 11.69 0.27 -13.81
C ILE A 360 10.84 0.52 -15.08
N THR A 361 10.79 -0.45 -15.98
CA THR A 361 9.78 -0.55 -17.03
C THR A 361 8.49 -1.13 -16.45
N ILE A 362 7.34 -0.70 -16.95
CA ILE A 362 6.05 -1.34 -16.68
C ILE A 362 6.16 -2.87 -16.88
N SER A 363 5.53 -3.67 -16.00
CA SER A 363 5.66 -5.13 -16.05
C SER A 363 4.73 -5.78 -17.09
N LEU A 364 3.72 -5.03 -17.53
CA LEU A 364 2.69 -5.48 -18.46
C LEU A 364 3.18 -5.51 -19.90
N GLU A 365 2.72 -6.50 -20.66
CA GLU A 365 2.91 -6.54 -22.13
C GLU A 365 1.99 -5.53 -22.85
N GLU A 366 0.81 -5.28 -22.29
CA GLU A 366 -0.21 -4.37 -22.82
C GLU A 366 -1.03 -3.75 -21.69
N LEU A 367 -1.39 -2.48 -21.81
CA LEU A 367 -2.33 -1.79 -20.93
C LEU A 367 -3.71 -1.69 -21.60
N ARG A 368 -4.77 -2.18 -20.93
CA ARG A 368 -6.15 -2.10 -21.41
C ARG A 368 -6.93 -1.11 -20.54
N ILE A 369 -7.53 -0.09 -21.17
CA ILE A 369 -8.27 0.97 -20.48
C ILE A 369 -9.75 0.81 -20.81
N ALA A 370 -10.57 0.50 -19.80
CA ALA A 370 -12.01 0.52 -19.91
C ALA A 370 -12.49 1.97 -20.09
N PHE A 371 -13.22 2.21 -21.17
CA PHE A 371 -13.72 3.54 -21.50
C PHE A 371 -15.14 3.43 -22.08
N GLN A 372 -16.07 4.20 -21.53
CA GLN A 372 -17.41 4.30 -22.08
C GLN A 372 -17.38 5.27 -23.26
N THR A 373 -17.53 4.76 -24.48
CA THR A 373 -17.43 5.58 -25.70
C THR A 373 -18.75 5.59 -26.45
N SER A 374 -19.14 6.78 -26.91
CA SER A 374 -20.16 6.90 -27.95
C SER A 374 -19.56 6.54 -29.32
N GLU A 375 -20.27 5.83 -30.21
CA GLU A 375 -19.78 5.62 -31.59
C GLU A 375 -19.48 6.94 -32.34
N THR A 376 -20.01 8.06 -31.85
CA THR A 376 -19.84 9.40 -32.40
C THR A 376 -18.51 10.09 -32.06
N SER A 377 -17.74 9.58 -31.10
CA SER A 377 -16.43 10.15 -30.71
C SER A 377 -15.25 9.58 -31.52
N ASN A 378 -15.46 8.58 -32.38
CA ASN A 378 -14.36 7.98 -33.13
C ASN A 378 -13.77 8.95 -34.17
N GLY A 379 -12.47 9.19 -34.10
CA GLY A 379 -11.73 10.09 -34.97
C GLY A 379 -12.00 11.58 -34.73
N THR A 380 -12.56 11.95 -33.58
CA THR A 380 -12.66 13.34 -33.11
C THR A 380 -11.58 13.64 -32.07
N ASP A 381 -11.51 14.89 -31.60
CA ASP A 381 -10.66 15.33 -30.47
C ASP A 381 -11.10 14.75 -29.12
N THR A 382 -12.22 14.02 -29.08
CA THR A 382 -12.74 13.33 -27.89
C THR A 382 -12.57 11.81 -27.99
N ASP A 383 -11.77 11.31 -28.94
CA ASP A 383 -11.51 9.88 -29.12
C ASP A 383 -10.55 9.38 -28.02
N PRO A 384 -10.91 8.39 -27.19
CA PRO A 384 -10.01 7.88 -26.16
C PRO A 384 -8.75 7.20 -26.68
N SER A 385 -8.69 6.90 -27.98
CA SER A 385 -7.47 6.44 -28.63
C SER A 385 -6.33 7.47 -28.51
N LEU A 386 -6.64 8.77 -28.39
CA LEU A 386 -5.65 9.82 -28.15
C LEU A 386 -4.93 9.64 -26.81
N LEU A 387 -5.67 9.27 -25.76
CA LEU A 387 -5.10 8.94 -24.46
C LEU A 387 -4.28 7.65 -24.52
N ALA A 388 -4.78 6.62 -25.22
CA ALA A 388 -4.05 5.37 -25.39
C ALA A 388 -2.72 5.59 -26.12
N ASP A 389 -2.71 6.37 -27.20
CA ASP A 389 -1.50 6.70 -27.96
C ASP A 389 -0.50 7.49 -27.11
N PHE A 390 -0.97 8.47 -26.32
CA PHE A 390 -0.13 9.22 -25.37
C PHE A 390 0.53 8.28 -24.36
N LEU A 391 -0.26 7.47 -23.66
CA LEU A 391 0.25 6.53 -22.66
C LEU A 391 1.15 5.46 -23.27
N SER A 392 0.90 5.04 -24.51
CA SER A 392 1.76 4.08 -25.20
C SER A 392 3.14 4.64 -25.49
N SER A 393 3.21 5.93 -25.85
CA SER A 393 4.47 6.65 -26.03
C SER A 393 5.26 6.75 -24.73
N GLU A 394 4.60 7.15 -23.63
CA GLU A 394 5.26 7.35 -22.33
C GLU A 394 5.69 6.04 -21.67
N LEU A 395 4.85 5.00 -21.74
CA LEU A 395 5.10 3.72 -21.05
C LEU A 395 5.95 2.75 -21.88
N GLY A 396 6.09 2.97 -23.18
CA GLY A 396 6.82 2.07 -24.08
C GLY A 396 6.16 0.70 -24.31
N VAL A 397 4.86 0.56 -23.99
CA VAL A 397 4.06 -0.65 -24.21
C VAL A 397 2.79 -0.35 -25.00
N ASN A 398 2.16 -1.39 -25.56
CA ASN A 398 0.89 -1.21 -26.25
C ASN A 398 -0.18 -0.77 -25.26
N VAL A 399 -0.98 0.24 -25.62
CA VAL A 399 -2.15 0.65 -24.84
C VAL A 399 -3.36 0.57 -25.75
N SER A 400 -4.44 -0.05 -25.27
CA SER A 400 -5.67 -0.24 -26.03
C SER A 400 -6.90 0.17 -25.23
N VAL A 401 -7.93 0.64 -25.93
CA VAL A 401 -9.22 0.97 -25.35
C VAL A 401 -10.10 -0.28 -25.34
N PHE A 402 -10.59 -0.63 -24.15
CA PHE A 402 -11.61 -1.64 -23.92
C PHE A 402 -12.96 -0.93 -23.80
N HIS A 403 -13.82 -1.10 -24.79
CA HIS A 403 -15.10 -0.41 -24.81
C HIS A 403 -16.09 -1.05 -23.83
N VAL A 404 -16.73 -0.23 -23.02
CA VAL A 404 -17.79 -0.62 -22.08
C VAL A 404 -19.07 0.19 -22.36
N GLU A 405 -20.22 -0.40 -22.09
CA GLU A 405 -21.54 0.21 -22.31
C GLU A 405 -22.07 0.92 -21.05
N SER A 406 -21.58 0.54 -19.86
CA SER A 406 -21.99 1.11 -18.57
C SER A 406 -20.84 1.23 -17.56
N ASP A 407 -21.06 2.06 -16.54
CA ASP A 407 -20.20 2.17 -15.36
C ASP A 407 -19.99 0.83 -14.66
N MET A 408 -21.03 0.01 -14.56
CA MET A 408 -20.95 -1.29 -13.89
C MET A 408 -20.25 -2.35 -14.76
N GLU A 409 -20.30 -2.24 -16.08
CA GLU A 409 -19.43 -3.04 -16.95
C GLU A 409 -17.96 -2.63 -16.77
N ALA A 410 -17.67 -1.34 -16.59
CA ALA A 410 -16.32 -0.88 -16.24
C ALA A 410 -15.82 -1.54 -14.95
N VAL A 411 -16.63 -1.53 -13.88
CA VAL A 411 -16.31 -2.22 -12.61
C VAL A 411 -15.98 -3.70 -12.85
N ARG A 412 -16.88 -4.43 -13.52
CA ARG A 412 -16.73 -5.87 -13.77
C ARG A 412 -15.51 -6.19 -14.64
N SER A 413 -15.16 -5.30 -15.57
CA SER A 413 -13.97 -5.46 -16.43
C SER A 413 -12.67 -5.34 -15.62
N LEU A 414 -12.63 -4.49 -14.59
CA LEU A 414 -11.50 -4.38 -13.67
C LEU A 414 -11.43 -5.55 -12.70
N GLU A 415 -12.57 -6.06 -12.22
CA GLU A 415 -12.62 -7.24 -11.34
C GLU A 415 -12.09 -8.50 -12.05
N SER A 416 -12.47 -8.68 -13.32
CA SER A 416 -12.07 -9.84 -14.14
C SER A 416 -10.66 -9.74 -14.70
N GLY A 417 -10.08 -8.54 -14.78
CA GLY A 417 -8.79 -8.28 -15.42
C GLY A 417 -8.87 -8.11 -16.95
N ASP A 418 -10.08 -8.05 -17.51
CA ASP A 418 -10.30 -7.71 -18.92
C ASP A 418 -9.82 -6.29 -19.22
N ALA A 419 -9.93 -5.38 -18.26
CA ALA A 419 -9.28 -4.08 -18.26
C ALA A 419 -8.35 -3.92 -17.04
N HIS A 420 -7.36 -3.04 -17.15
CA HIS A 420 -6.45 -2.71 -16.06
C HIS A 420 -6.77 -1.35 -15.40
N LEU A 421 -7.32 -0.42 -16.17
CA LEU A 421 -7.71 0.92 -15.71
C LEU A 421 -9.11 1.28 -16.21
N ALA A 422 -9.83 2.10 -15.45
CA ALA A 422 -11.06 2.74 -15.90
C ALA A 422 -11.14 4.18 -15.37
N PHE A 423 -11.77 5.07 -16.12
CA PHE A 423 -12.08 6.43 -15.68
C PHE A 423 -13.55 6.47 -15.29
N MET A 424 -13.84 6.67 -14.01
CA MET A 424 -15.16 6.42 -13.44
C MET A 424 -15.67 7.61 -12.64
N GLY A 425 -16.97 7.91 -12.77
CA GLY A 425 -17.65 8.89 -11.92
C GLY A 425 -17.72 8.44 -10.45
N HIS A 426 -18.04 9.36 -9.55
CA HIS A 426 -18.04 9.14 -8.10
C HIS A 426 -18.93 7.97 -7.64
N LEU A 427 -20.13 7.80 -8.22
CA LEU A 427 -21.04 6.70 -7.86
C LEU A 427 -20.43 5.33 -8.15
N ALA A 428 -19.95 5.14 -9.38
CA ALA A 428 -19.33 3.88 -9.79
C ALA A 428 -18.01 3.63 -9.03
N SER A 429 -17.26 4.70 -8.75
CA SER A 429 -15.98 4.63 -8.03
C SER A 429 -16.16 4.13 -6.59
N VAL A 430 -17.17 4.62 -5.86
CA VAL A 430 -17.42 4.16 -4.48
C VAL A 430 -17.89 2.70 -4.44
N ILE A 431 -18.71 2.27 -5.40
CA ILE A 431 -19.13 0.86 -5.53
C ILE A 431 -17.89 0.00 -5.83
N GLY A 432 -17.08 0.42 -6.80
CA GLY A 432 -15.82 -0.24 -7.13
C GLY A 432 -14.93 -0.42 -5.91
N TRP A 433 -14.76 0.64 -5.12
CA TRP A 433 -13.93 0.62 -3.93
C TRP A 433 -14.50 -0.26 -2.80
N LYS A 434 -15.78 -0.08 -2.46
CA LYS A 434 -16.40 -0.72 -1.28
C LYS A 434 -16.87 -2.15 -1.51
N MET A 435 -17.28 -2.50 -2.74
CA MET A 435 -17.87 -3.81 -3.04
C MET A 435 -16.99 -4.70 -3.91
N SER A 436 -16.15 -4.09 -4.75
CA SER A 436 -15.39 -4.82 -5.79
C SER A 436 -13.87 -4.88 -5.52
N GLY A 437 -13.42 -4.36 -4.38
CA GLY A 437 -11.99 -4.38 -4.00
C GLY A 437 -11.09 -3.56 -4.93
N LEU A 438 -11.66 -2.61 -5.67
CA LEU A 438 -10.92 -1.71 -6.55
C LEU A 438 -10.31 -0.56 -5.74
N SER A 439 -9.39 0.17 -6.36
CA SER A 439 -8.72 1.31 -5.74
C SER A 439 -8.55 2.48 -6.71
N VAL A 440 -8.45 3.69 -6.15
CA VAL A 440 -8.15 4.92 -6.89
C VAL A 440 -6.63 5.06 -7.02
N LEU A 441 -6.15 5.27 -8.25
CA LEU A 441 -4.76 5.57 -8.56
C LEU A 441 -4.52 7.08 -8.61
N ALA A 442 -5.44 7.79 -9.25
CA ALA A 442 -5.38 9.21 -9.50
C ALA A 442 -6.80 9.77 -9.66
N ALA A 443 -6.91 11.09 -9.64
CA ALA A 443 -8.15 11.80 -9.88
C ALA A 443 -7.95 12.90 -10.92
N ILE A 444 -8.98 13.10 -11.75
CA ILE A 444 -8.99 14.16 -12.77
C ILE A 444 -9.42 15.47 -12.12
N GLN A 445 -8.66 16.53 -12.31
CA GLN A 445 -8.99 17.85 -11.79
C GLN A 445 -10.06 18.51 -12.65
N ASN A 446 -11.01 19.19 -12.01
CA ASN A 446 -11.94 20.09 -12.70
C ASN A 446 -11.24 21.38 -13.17
N ASP A 447 -11.97 22.31 -13.78
CA ASP A 447 -11.41 23.55 -14.32
C ASP A 447 -10.77 24.49 -13.28
N ASP A 448 -11.22 24.43 -12.01
CA ASP A 448 -10.62 25.19 -10.90
C ASP A 448 -9.49 24.45 -10.16
N GLN A 449 -9.02 23.34 -10.75
CA GLN A 449 -7.91 22.50 -10.29
C GLN A 449 -8.18 21.75 -8.98
N LYS A 450 -9.44 21.64 -8.56
CA LYS A 450 -9.87 20.84 -7.40
C LYS A 450 -10.19 19.39 -7.82
N LEU A 451 -10.26 18.52 -6.81
CA LEU A 451 -10.60 17.10 -6.94
C LEU A 451 -12.04 16.79 -6.52
N SER A 452 -12.81 17.82 -6.21
CA SER A 452 -14.22 17.67 -5.86
C SER A 452 -14.99 18.92 -6.24
N SER A 453 -16.30 18.75 -6.39
CA SER A 453 -17.30 19.81 -6.45
C SER A 453 -18.13 19.79 -5.18
N GLN A 454 -18.74 20.90 -4.80
CA GLN A 454 -19.56 20.98 -3.59
C GLN A 454 -21.06 20.91 -3.92
N VAL A 455 -21.82 20.29 -3.02
CA VAL A 455 -23.28 20.38 -2.97
C VAL A 455 -23.64 21.42 -1.92
N SER A 456 -24.44 22.41 -2.28
CA SER A 456 -24.83 23.49 -1.39
C SER A 456 -26.35 23.64 -1.30
N GLY A 457 -26.81 24.15 -0.16
CA GLY A 457 -28.19 24.61 0.00
C GLY A 457 -28.33 26.03 -0.52
N TRP A 458 -29.40 26.32 -1.24
CA TRP A 458 -29.68 27.63 -1.84
C TRP A 458 -31.07 28.11 -1.49
N THR A 459 -31.21 29.39 -1.20
CA THR A 459 -32.49 30.06 -0.96
C THR A 459 -32.53 31.42 -1.67
N LEU A 460 -33.70 32.06 -1.72
CA LEU A 460 -33.82 33.43 -2.23
C LEU A 460 -33.20 34.42 -1.23
N SER A 461 -32.47 35.41 -1.75
CA SER A 461 -31.70 36.35 -0.95
C SER A 461 -32.52 37.29 -0.06
N ASP A 462 -33.83 37.42 -0.30
CA ASP A 462 -34.73 38.27 0.49
C ASP A 462 -35.44 37.53 1.64
N THR A 463 -34.97 36.32 1.99
CA THR A 463 -35.54 35.48 3.04
C THR A 463 -34.87 35.65 4.41
N GLU A 464 -35.56 35.25 5.49
CA GLU A 464 -34.96 35.15 6.83
C GLU A 464 -33.80 34.14 6.84
N LEU A 465 -33.93 33.05 6.08
CA LEU A 465 -32.87 32.04 5.92
C LEU A 465 -31.60 32.65 5.31
N ALA A 466 -31.72 33.44 4.24
CA ALA A 466 -30.58 34.14 3.64
C ALA A 466 -29.91 35.11 4.63
N SER A 467 -30.69 35.75 5.51
CA SER A 467 -30.13 36.65 6.52
C SER A 467 -29.28 35.91 7.57
N TYR A 468 -29.67 34.69 7.95
CA TYR A 468 -28.87 33.83 8.84
C TYR A 468 -27.64 33.23 8.14
N ALA A 469 -27.68 33.06 6.82
CA ALA A 469 -26.54 32.56 6.05
C ALA A 469 -25.46 33.62 5.81
N THR A 470 -25.80 34.90 5.93
CA THR A 470 -24.93 36.03 5.58
C THR A 470 -24.60 36.93 6.77
N ASP A 471 -25.11 36.63 7.96
CA ASP A 471 -24.73 37.36 9.16
C ASP A 471 -23.38 36.88 9.69
N ASP A 472 -22.57 37.83 10.18
CA ASP A 472 -21.26 37.52 10.77
C ASP A 472 -21.40 37.06 12.25
N ASP A 473 -22.56 36.54 12.65
CA ASP A 473 -22.86 36.13 14.03
C ASP A 473 -22.66 34.62 14.20
N GLU A 474 -21.62 34.20 14.93
CA GLU A 474 -21.36 32.78 15.17
C GLU A 474 -22.47 32.06 15.97
N SER A 475 -23.45 32.80 16.52
CA SER A 475 -24.59 32.24 17.25
C SER A 475 -25.83 31.96 16.38
N THR A 476 -25.82 32.40 15.13
CA THR A 476 -26.86 32.10 14.13
C THR A 476 -26.37 30.98 13.21
N ASN A 477 -27.25 30.03 12.94
CA ASN A 477 -26.99 28.95 12.00
C ASN A 477 -28.20 28.83 11.05
N PRO A 478 -28.03 29.00 9.73
CA PRO A 478 -29.15 28.90 8.79
C PRO A 478 -29.84 27.53 8.86
N PHE A 479 -29.12 26.46 9.23
CA PHE A 479 -29.68 25.11 9.37
C PHE A 479 -30.66 24.97 10.55
N ASP A 480 -30.68 25.90 11.50
CA ASP A 480 -31.69 25.92 12.58
C ASP A 480 -33.10 26.24 12.05
N LEU A 481 -33.21 26.86 10.87
CA LEU A 481 -34.47 27.33 10.30
C LEU A 481 -35.09 26.38 9.28
N ILE A 482 -34.32 25.46 8.70
CA ILE A 482 -34.76 24.70 7.53
C ILE A 482 -35.71 23.54 7.84
N SER A 483 -35.79 23.11 9.11
CA SER A 483 -36.76 22.09 9.52
C SER A 483 -38.19 22.59 9.32
N GLY A 484 -39.05 21.79 8.69
CA GLY A 484 -40.41 22.21 8.34
C GLY A 484 -40.55 22.93 7.00
N MET A 485 -39.45 23.35 6.36
CA MET A 485 -39.50 24.03 5.06
C MET A 485 -39.83 23.05 3.92
N VAL A 486 -40.36 23.56 2.81
CA VAL A 486 -40.51 22.82 1.57
C VAL A 486 -39.18 22.85 0.82
N SER A 487 -38.52 21.69 0.73
CA SER A 487 -37.27 21.54 -0.01
C SER A 487 -37.50 21.14 -1.48
N CYS A 488 -36.62 21.62 -2.35
CA CYS A 488 -36.60 21.37 -3.78
C CYS A 488 -35.35 20.53 -4.13
N HIS A 489 -35.56 19.25 -4.42
CA HIS A 489 -34.49 18.31 -4.76
C HIS A 489 -34.36 18.15 -6.27
N THR A 490 -33.19 17.74 -6.76
CA THR A 490 -32.90 17.60 -8.19
C THR A 490 -33.54 16.35 -8.79
N GLY A 491 -33.64 15.25 -8.03
CA GLY A 491 -34.11 13.96 -8.53
C GLY A 491 -33.17 13.27 -9.52
N THR A 492 -31.93 13.75 -9.67
CA THR A 492 -30.91 13.20 -10.58
C THR A 492 -30.14 12.06 -9.93
N ASP A 493 -28.89 12.29 -9.51
CA ASP A 493 -28.13 11.33 -8.74
C ASP A 493 -28.62 11.35 -7.28
N PRO A 494 -28.68 10.19 -6.61
CA PRO A 494 -29.21 10.10 -5.25
C PRO A 494 -28.35 10.87 -4.24
N TYR A 495 -27.06 11.08 -4.55
CA TYR A 495 -26.14 11.71 -3.62
C TYR A 495 -26.42 13.21 -3.47
N SER A 496 -26.26 13.98 -4.55
CA SER A 496 -26.50 15.42 -4.57
C SER A 496 -27.95 15.75 -4.20
N SER A 497 -28.88 14.92 -4.68
CA SER A 497 -30.31 15.15 -4.49
C SER A 497 -30.73 14.95 -3.04
N LEU A 498 -30.36 13.84 -2.41
CA LEU A 498 -30.95 13.43 -1.13
C LEU A 498 -29.90 13.12 -0.06
N ILE A 499 -28.82 12.41 -0.38
CA ILE A 499 -27.92 11.86 0.63
C ILE A 499 -27.04 12.94 1.24
N ALA A 500 -26.43 13.83 0.45
CA ALA A 500 -25.61 14.94 0.96
C ALA A 500 -26.39 15.83 1.97
N PRO A 501 -27.58 16.38 1.64
CA PRO A 501 -28.34 17.16 2.62
C PRO A 501 -28.74 16.35 3.85
N LEU A 502 -29.20 15.10 3.69
CA LEU A 502 -29.59 14.26 4.83
C LEU A 502 -28.41 13.91 5.73
N SER A 503 -27.27 13.56 5.12
CA SER A 503 -26.03 13.25 5.82
C SER A 503 -25.57 14.44 6.66
N HIS A 504 -25.58 15.65 6.09
CA HIS A 504 -25.25 16.85 6.83
C HIS A 504 -26.17 17.05 8.04
N MET A 505 -27.48 16.84 7.86
CA MET A 505 -28.44 16.98 8.96
C MET A 505 -28.24 15.94 10.05
N ILE A 506 -27.92 14.69 9.69
CA ILE A 506 -27.68 13.60 10.65
C ILE A 506 -26.37 13.84 11.40
N SER A 507 -25.29 14.09 10.69
CA SER A 507 -23.93 14.25 11.25
C SER A 507 -23.81 15.44 12.19
N ASN A 508 -24.59 16.51 11.95
CA ASN A 508 -24.63 17.69 12.82
C ASN A 508 -25.75 17.64 13.88
N GLY A 509 -26.51 16.55 13.95
CA GLY A 509 -27.54 16.34 14.97
C GLY A 509 -28.84 17.12 14.77
N PHE A 510 -29.06 17.70 13.58
CA PHE A 510 -30.33 18.33 13.21
C PHE A 510 -31.44 17.30 12.94
N LEU A 511 -31.07 16.16 12.36
CA LEU A 511 -31.96 15.04 12.07
C LEU A 511 -31.58 13.82 12.91
N VAL A 512 -32.53 13.32 13.71
CA VAL A 512 -32.37 12.10 14.49
C VAL A 512 -33.08 10.95 13.77
N ILE A 513 -32.33 9.89 13.48
CA ILE A 513 -32.86 8.68 12.84
C ILE A 513 -33.87 8.00 13.77
N SER A 514 -35.02 7.63 13.21
CA SER A 514 -36.10 6.97 13.94
C SER A 514 -35.75 5.52 14.27
N GLU A 515 -36.28 5.00 15.39
CA GLU A 515 -36.18 3.57 15.72
C GLU A 515 -37.03 2.69 14.77
N ASP A 516 -37.98 3.26 14.03
CA ASP A 516 -38.82 2.56 13.05
C ASP A 516 -38.15 2.53 11.67
N PRO A 517 -37.70 1.35 11.19
CA PRO A 517 -36.97 1.23 9.93
C PRO A 517 -37.77 1.67 8.70
N GLU A 518 -39.10 1.54 8.70
CA GLU A 518 -39.95 1.95 7.56
C GLU A 518 -39.96 3.47 7.37
N SER A 519 -39.71 4.23 8.45
CA SER A 519 -39.62 5.69 8.40
C SER A 519 -38.26 6.22 7.94
N ASN A 520 -37.24 5.35 7.84
CA ASN A 520 -35.86 5.72 7.52
C ASN A 520 -35.50 5.59 6.03
N SER A 521 -36.49 5.44 5.14
CA SER A 521 -36.23 5.59 3.69
C SER A 521 -35.78 7.02 3.37
N LEU A 522 -34.99 7.23 2.31
CA LEU A 522 -34.53 8.58 1.93
C LEU A 522 -35.69 9.58 1.77
N ASP A 523 -36.76 9.18 1.08
CA ASP A 523 -37.98 9.98 0.93
C ASP A 523 -38.66 10.25 2.28
N GLY A 524 -38.74 9.23 3.15
CA GLY A 524 -39.29 9.35 4.49
C GLY A 524 -38.50 10.32 5.37
N LEU A 525 -37.16 10.28 5.31
CA LEU A 525 -36.27 11.18 6.04
C LEU A 525 -36.45 12.62 5.56
N VAL A 526 -36.48 12.86 4.25
CA VAL A 526 -36.75 14.21 3.70
C VAL A 526 -38.12 14.72 4.18
N ARG A 527 -39.19 13.94 3.99
CA ARG A 527 -40.55 14.38 4.33
C ARG A 527 -40.76 14.58 5.83
N SER A 528 -40.02 13.86 6.67
CA SER A 528 -40.11 13.99 8.12
C SER A 528 -39.34 15.19 8.68
N TYR A 529 -38.19 15.53 8.10
CA TYR A 529 -37.36 16.64 8.56
C TYR A 529 -37.77 17.99 7.97
N PHE A 530 -37.98 18.02 6.65
CA PHE A 530 -38.41 19.20 5.89
C PHE A 530 -39.93 19.32 5.95
N SER A 531 -40.61 19.10 4.83
CA SER A 531 -42.07 19.09 4.74
C SER A 531 -42.54 17.89 3.93
N ASN A 532 -43.75 17.42 4.22
CA ASN A 532 -44.40 16.42 3.39
C ASN A 532 -44.70 16.95 1.96
N ASP A 533 -44.69 18.27 1.77
CA ASP A 533 -44.86 18.94 0.47
C ASP A 533 -43.54 19.12 -0.31
N SER A 534 -42.40 18.64 0.24
CA SER A 534 -41.10 18.71 -0.43
C SER A 534 -41.09 17.99 -1.78
N VAL A 535 -40.36 18.56 -2.74
CA VAL A 535 -40.30 18.13 -4.14
C VAL A 535 -39.13 17.18 -4.34
N ILE A 536 -39.42 15.92 -4.62
CA ILE A 536 -38.45 14.92 -5.09
C ILE A 536 -38.92 14.47 -6.49
N PRO A 537 -38.42 15.11 -7.55
CA PRO A 537 -38.92 14.91 -8.91
C PRO A 537 -38.33 13.65 -9.55
N SER A 538 -39.01 13.11 -10.56
CA SER A 538 -38.50 12.06 -11.45
C SER A 538 -38.22 12.62 -12.85
N SER A 539 -37.49 11.86 -13.67
CA SER A 539 -37.20 12.25 -15.05
C SER A 539 -38.47 12.63 -15.82
N GLY A 540 -38.50 13.84 -16.39
CA GLY A 540 -39.65 14.39 -17.11
C GLY A 540 -40.57 15.30 -16.27
N ASP A 541 -40.40 15.39 -14.95
CA ASP A 541 -41.11 16.33 -14.11
C ASP A 541 -40.63 17.78 -14.31
N LEU A 542 -41.51 18.75 -13.99
CA LEU A 542 -41.23 20.19 -14.18
C LEU A 542 -40.01 20.68 -13.40
N TYR A 543 -39.84 20.18 -12.18
CA TYR A 543 -38.78 20.57 -11.26
C TYR A 543 -37.62 19.56 -11.25
N TYR A 544 -37.52 18.68 -12.24
CA TYR A 544 -36.40 17.74 -12.39
C TYR A 544 -35.09 18.43 -12.79
N GLY A 545 -33.97 17.93 -12.25
CA GLY A 545 -32.61 18.44 -12.44
C GLY A 545 -32.31 19.68 -11.60
N GLU A 546 -31.05 20.12 -11.62
CA GLU A 546 -30.61 21.34 -10.91
C GLU A 546 -31.38 22.58 -11.37
N SER A 547 -31.63 22.70 -12.68
CA SER A 547 -32.50 23.74 -13.26
C SER A 547 -33.91 23.72 -12.66
N GLY A 548 -34.46 22.53 -12.46
CA GLY A 548 -35.79 22.34 -11.90
C GLY A 548 -35.86 22.66 -10.40
N ALA A 549 -34.83 22.30 -9.64
CA ALA A 549 -34.71 22.63 -8.22
C ALA A 549 -34.61 24.16 -8.00
N ILE A 550 -33.80 24.87 -8.80
CA ILE A 550 -33.74 26.34 -8.74
C ILE A 550 -35.04 26.98 -9.22
N ARG A 551 -35.68 26.44 -10.25
CA ARG A 551 -37.01 26.88 -10.67
C ARG A 551 -38.06 26.72 -9.56
N CYS A 552 -38.00 25.65 -8.79
CA CYS A 552 -38.92 25.37 -7.68
C CYS A 552 -38.90 26.47 -6.60
N ILE A 553 -37.71 26.98 -6.24
CA ILE A 553 -37.61 28.14 -5.32
C ILE A 553 -37.93 29.47 -6.01
N SER A 554 -37.59 29.62 -7.30
CA SER A 554 -37.84 30.86 -8.06
C SER A 554 -39.33 31.10 -8.33
N GLU A 555 -40.13 30.03 -8.39
CA GLU A 555 -41.59 30.09 -8.51
C GLU A 555 -42.32 30.13 -7.14
N ASP A 556 -41.59 30.33 -6.04
CA ASP A 556 -42.12 30.40 -4.66
C ASP A 556 -42.89 29.13 -4.25
N TYR A 557 -42.54 27.97 -4.83
CA TYR A 557 -43.12 26.67 -4.45
C TYR A 557 -42.41 26.08 -3.24
N GLY A 558 -41.08 26.12 -3.25
CA GLY A 558 -40.23 25.73 -2.13
C GLY A 558 -39.37 26.87 -1.62
N GLN A 559 -38.69 26.64 -0.50
CA GLN A 559 -37.92 27.65 0.22
C GLN A 559 -36.41 27.40 0.18
N ILE A 560 -36.02 26.16 -0.10
CA ILE A 560 -34.63 25.73 -0.18
C ILE A 560 -34.44 24.75 -1.33
N ALA A 561 -33.37 24.89 -2.09
CA ALA A 561 -32.95 23.95 -3.13
C ALA A 561 -31.56 23.40 -2.83
N PHE A 562 -31.26 22.19 -3.30
CA PHE A 562 -29.93 21.58 -3.18
C PHE A 562 -29.37 21.35 -4.57
N VAL A 563 -28.26 22.03 -4.90
CA VAL A 563 -27.60 21.95 -6.21
C VAL A 563 -26.09 22.13 -6.04
N GLY A 564 -25.33 21.89 -7.11
CA GLY A 564 -23.89 22.19 -7.14
C GLY A 564 -23.59 23.66 -6.87
N GLU A 565 -22.52 23.94 -6.14
CA GLU A 565 -22.12 25.31 -5.72
C GLU A 565 -22.00 26.28 -6.91
N ASN A 566 -21.40 25.85 -8.02
CA ASN A 566 -21.20 26.71 -9.19
C ASN A 566 -22.44 26.82 -10.11
N PHE A 567 -23.50 26.04 -9.84
CA PHE A 567 -24.64 25.95 -10.77
C PHE A 567 -25.29 27.31 -11.02
N ILE A 568 -25.51 28.10 -9.96
CA ILE A 568 -26.11 29.44 -10.04
C ILE A 568 -25.21 30.38 -10.83
N ASP A 569 -23.92 30.45 -10.48
CA ASP A 569 -22.97 31.36 -11.14
C ASP A 569 -22.77 31.04 -12.63
N GLU A 570 -22.90 29.78 -13.01
CA GLU A 570 -22.77 29.35 -14.41
C GLU A 570 -24.05 29.55 -15.23
N HIS A 571 -25.23 29.33 -14.63
CA HIS A 571 -26.50 29.21 -15.36
C HIS A 571 -27.46 30.40 -15.16
N CYS A 572 -27.19 31.26 -14.18
CA CYS A 572 -28.05 32.39 -13.80
C CYS A 572 -27.36 33.75 -13.96
N VAL A 573 -26.57 33.93 -15.02
CA VAL A 573 -25.75 35.13 -15.25
C VAL A 573 -26.56 36.31 -15.80
N ASP A 574 -26.61 37.43 -15.08
CA ASP A 574 -27.45 38.59 -15.41
C ASP A 574 -27.19 39.25 -16.79
N ASP A 575 -26.02 39.03 -17.39
CA ASP A 575 -25.50 39.84 -18.52
C ASP A 575 -25.63 39.21 -19.92
N SER A 576 -26.23 38.03 -20.09
CA SER A 576 -26.24 37.33 -21.40
C SER A 576 -27.52 37.48 -22.24
N GLY A 577 -28.64 37.93 -21.65
CA GLY A 577 -29.93 37.92 -22.34
C GLY A 577 -30.42 36.52 -22.74
N SER A 578 -29.80 35.46 -22.19
CA SER A 578 -30.15 34.05 -22.41
C SER A 578 -30.42 33.29 -21.11
N ASN A 579 -30.65 33.96 -19.99
CA ASN A 579 -31.13 33.28 -18.80
C ASN A 579 -32.49 32.66 -19.12
N ALA A 580 -32.67 31.40 -18.74
CA ALA A 580 -33.96 30.77 -18.86
C ALA A 580 -34.97 31.55 -18.02
N ASP A 581 -36.22 31.68 -18.49
CA ASP A 581 -37.26 32.52 -17.88
C ASP A 581 -37.54 32.21 -16.40
N TRP A 582 -37.08 31.07 -15.90
CA TRP A 582 -37.22 30.63 -14.52
C TRP A 582 -36.09 31.09 -13.59
N CYS A 583 -34.93 31.57 -14.10
CA CYS A 583 -33.85 32.04 -13.23
C CYS A 583 -33.90 33.56 -13.02
N MET A 584 -33.76 33.99 -11.76
CA MET A 584 -33.92 35.38 -11.34
C MET A 584 -32.62 36.21 -11.38
N GLY A 585 -31.48 35.60 -11.74
CA GLY A 585 -30.15 36.22 -11.67
C GLY A 585 -29.39 35.82 -10.41
N ALA A 586 -28.07 35.64 -10.52
CA ALA A 586 -27.23 35.09 -9.44
C ALA A 586 -27.34 35.89 -8.12
N ASP A 587 -27.44 37.21 -8.19
CA ASP A 587 -27.58 38.10 -7.03
C ASP A 587 -28.87 37.89 -6.21
N ASN A 588 -29.85 37.12 -6.73
CA ASN A 588 -31.11 36.81 -6.04
C ASN A 588 -31.09 35.48 -5.29
N TYR A 589 -29.97 34.75 -5.33
CA TYR A 589 -29.81 33.50 -4.59
C TYR A 589 -28.69 33.64 -3.56
N THR A 590 -28.89 33.00 -2.42
CA THR A 590 -27.92 32.96 -1.33
C THR A 590 -27.67 31.51 -0.95
N SER A 591 -26.40 31.10 -1.00
CA SER A 591 -25.96 29.82 -0.47
C SER A 591 -26.06 29.85 1.06
N ILE A 592 -26.58 28.78 1.65
CA ILE A 592 -26.66 28.60 3.10
C ILE A 592 -25.52 27.72 3.64
N GLY A 593 -24.59 27.32 2.78
CA GLY A 593 -23.42 26.53 3.14
C GLY A 593 -23.30 25.21 2.37
N GLU A 594 -22.12 24.60 2.52
CA GLU A 594 -21.74 23.30 1.97
C GLU A 594 -22.40 22.16 2.75
N LEU A 595 -22.96 21.20 2.02
CA LEU A 595 -23.67 20.05 2.56
C LEU A 595 -22.94 18.73 2.31
N GLY A 596 -22.11 18.66 1.27
CA GLY A 596 -21.34 17.48 0.91
C GLY A 596 -20.45 17.73 -0.30
N ILE A 597 -19.60 16.76 -0.62
CA ILE A 597 -18.66 16.85 -1.74
C ILE A 597 -18.91 15.74 -2.76
N ILE A 598 -18.80 16.09 -4.03
CA ILE A 598 -18.84 15.16 -5.16
C ILE A 598 -17.40 15.01 -5.67
N PRO A 599 -16.76 13.85 -5.46
CA PRO A 599 -15.44 13.59 -6.02
C PRO A 599 -15.45 13.68 -7.55
N THR A 600 -14.37 14.19 -8.13
CA THR A 600 -14.19 14.17 -9.58
C THR A 600 -13.91 12.76 -10.10
N THR A 601 -13.81 12.60 -11.41
CA THR A 601 -13.53 11.33 -12.08
C THR A 601 -12.29 10.64 -11.48
N SER A 602 -12.47 9.40 -11.05
CA SER A 602 -11.41 8.57 -10.48
C SER A 602 -10.78 7.70 -11.56
N VAL A 603 -9.46 7.55 -11.51
CA VAL A 603 -8.71 6.53 -12.25
C VAL A 603 -8.68 5.27 -11.39
N MET A 604 -9.59 4.33 -11.69
CA MET A 604 -9.82 3.11 -10.92
C MET A 604 -9.01 1.94 -11.48
N TYR A 605 -8.55 1.06 -10.59
CA TYR A 605 -7.83 -0.17 -10.94
C TYR A 605 -8.08 -1.28 -9.92
N ASN A 606 -7.69 -2.51 -10.26
CA ASN A 606 -7.70 -3.64 -9.33
C ASN A 606 -6.29 -3.90 -8.77
N PRO A 607 -6.04 -3.67 -7.47
CA PRO A 607 -4.71 -3.84 -6.87
C PRO A 607 -4.22 -5.30 -6.84
N GLN A 608 -5.10 -6.28 -6.97
CA GLN A 608 -4.71 -7.69 -7.05
C GLN A 608 -4.19 -8.08 -8.44
N ILE A 609 -4.48 -7.27 -9.46
CA ILE A 609 -4.15 -7.55 -10.87
C ILE A 609 -3.01 -6.64 -11.34
N LEU A 610 -3.09 -5.35 -11.00
CA LEU A 610 -2.13 -4.34 -11.43
C LEU A 610 -1.07 -4.11 -10.34
N ASP A 611 0.14 -4.62 -10.60
CA ASP A 611 1.24 -4.56 -9.63
C ASP A 611 1.74 -3.12 -9.35
N THR A 612 2.41 -2.93 -8.22
CA THR A 612 2.89 -1.61 -7.75
C THR A 612 3.81 -0.89 -8.73
N ARG A 613 4.65 -1.63 -9.46
CA ARG A 613 5.61 -1.08 -10.43
C ARG A 613 4.88 -0.53 -11.65
N SER A 614 3.92 -1.29 -12.16
CA SER A 614 3.05 -0.85 -13.26
C SER A 614 2.20 0.36 -12.86
N ARG A 615 1.63 0.36 -11.65
CA ARG A 615 0.86 1.49 -11.11
C ARG A 615 1.68 2.77 -11.04
N ALA A 616 2.91 2.70 -10.51
CA ALA A 616 3.81 3.84 -10.42
C ALA A 616 4.17 4.40 -11.80
N SER A 617 4.39 3.53 -12.80
CA SER A 617 4.67 3.96 -14.17
C SER A 617 3.46 4.66 -14.80
N ILE A 618 2.28 4.07 -14.67
CA ILE A 618 1.02 4.60 -15.20
C ILE A 618 0.68 5.97 -14.60
N ILE A 619 0.74 6.09 -13.27
CA ILE A 619 0.42 7.36 -12.61
C ILE A 619 1.42 8.46 -12.99
N ASN A 620 2.71 8.14 -13.16
CA ASN A 620 3.69 9.11 -13.63
C ASN A 620 3.35 9.60 -15.04
N ALA A 621 3.07 8.68 -15.97
CA ALA A 621 2.66 9.02 -17.33
C ALA A 621 1.38 9.88 -17.36
N LEU A 622 0.40 9.60 -16.51
CA LEU A 622 -0.81 10.44 -16.39
C LEU A 622 -0.49 11.84 -15.84
N ILE A 623 0.42 11.94 -14.86
CA ILE A 623 0.86 13.23 -14.30
C ILE A 623 1.68 14.03 -15.32
N ASP A 624 2.41 13.37 -16.21
CA ASP A 624 3.21 14.02 -17.25
C ASP A 624 2.35 14.84 -18.23
N MET A 625 1.09 14.44 -18.43
CA MET A 625 0.11 15.22 -19.21
C MET A 625 -0.06 16.66 -18.69
N ASN A 626 0.09 16.89 -17.38
CA ASN A 626 -0.03 18.22 -16.78
C ASN A 626 1.08 19.19 -17.24
N TYR A 627 2.20 18.67 -17.75
CA TYR A 627 3.34 19.46 -18.18
C TYR A 627 3.33 19.76 -19.68
N ASP A 628 2.36 19.22 -20.43
CA ASP A 628 2.21 19.44 -21.86
C ASP A 628 1.12 20.48 -22.13
N MET A 629 1.50 21.59 -22.75
CA MET A 629 0.60 22.69 -23.06
C MET A 629 0.64 23.03 -24.55
N TYR A 630 -0.50 23.03 -25.23
CA TYR A 630 -0.53 23.42 -26.64
C TYR A 630 -0.43 24.94 -26.81
N LEU A 631 0.64 25.39 -27.47
CA LEU A 631 0.83 26.80 -27.80
C LEU A 631 0.26 27.11 -29.18
N GLU A 632 -0.66 28.07 -29.27
CA GLU A 632 -1.17 28.58 -30.54
C GLU A 632 -0.68 30.02 -30.79
N ASN A 633 0.16 30.20 -31.82
CA ASN A 633 0.73 31.49 -32.22
C ASN A 633 1.38 32.29 -31.06
N TYR A 634 1.94 31.60 -30.06
CA TYR A 634 2.53 32.22 -28.88
C TYR A 634 3.75 33.06 -29.24
N SER A 635 3.70 34.36 -28.97
CA SER A 635 4.72 35.31 -29.39
C SER A 635 5.51 35.86 -28.21
N ARG A 636 6.83 35.64 -28.19
CA ARG A 636 7.72 36.23 -27.17
C ARG A 636 8.53 37.38 -27.78
N PRO A 637 8.53 38.58 -27.18
CA PRO A 637 9.27 39.72 -27.72
C PRO A 637 10.74 39.38 -28.00
N GLY A 638 11.16 39.51 -29.26
CA GLY A 638 12.54 39.26 -29.69
C GLY A 638 12.90 37.79 -29.95
N MET A 639 12.00 36.82 -29.74
CA MET A 639 12.28 35.39 -29.95
C MET A 639 11.38 34.70 -31.00
N GLY A 640 10.41 35.40 -31.59
CA GLY A 640 9.54 34.85 -32.64
C GLY A 640 8.21 34.30 -32.11
N THR A 641 7.53 33.53 -32.95
CA THR A 641 6.22 32.93 -32.71
C THR A 641 6.33 31.41 -32.69
N TYR A 642 5.70 30.76 -31.71
CA TYR A 642 5.74 29.32 -31.51
C TYR A 642 4.33 28.72 -31.68
N THR A 643 4.25 27.55 -32.30
CA THR A 643 3.01 26.78 -32.41
C THR A 643 3.33 25.29 -32.33
N GLY A 644 2.73 24.57 -31.39
CA GLY A 644 3.04 23.16 -31.10
C GLY A 644 2.87 22.84 -29.62
N CYS A 645 3.02 21.57 -29.27
CA CYS A 645 2.94 21.09 -27.89
C CYS A 645 4.21 21.50 -27.13
N TYR A 646 4.05 22.23 -26.03
CA TYR A 646 5.14 22.72 -25.21
C TYR A 646 5.24 21.92 -23.93
N ASP A 647 6.34 21.20 -23.79
CA ASP A 647 6.69 20.48 -22.58
C ASP A 647 7.38 21.45 -21.60
N ILE A 648 6.71 21.68 -20.47
CA ILE A 648 7.14 22.57 -19.40
C ILE A 648 8.37 22.01 -18.67
N SER A 649 8.49 20.69 -18.56
CA SER A 649 9.55 20.02 -17.77
C SER A 649 10.93 20.20 -18.41
N VAL A 650 11.03 20.13 -19.74
CA VAL A 650 12.28 20.31 -20.50
C VAL A 650 12.37 21.66 -21.21
N HIS A 651 11.34 22.50 -21.10
CA HIS A 651 11.23 23.80 -21.76
C HIS A 651 11.42 23.75 -23.28
N LYS A 652 10.73 22.82 -23.96
CA LYS A 652 10.84 22.61 -25.41
C LYS A 652 9.47 22.57 -26.09
N VAL A 653 9.40 23.18 -27.28
CA VAL A 653 8.22 23.09 -28.16
C VAL A 653 8.45 22.01 -29.21
N PHE A 654 7.53 21.05 -29.29
CA PHE A 654 7.45 20.00 -30.29
C PHE A 654 6.41 20.41 -31.34
N HIS A 655 6.89 20.69 -32.56
CA HIS A 655 6.05 21.22 -33.65
C HIS A 655 5.33 20.13 -34.45
N GLU A 656 5.80 18.89 -34.29
CA GLU A 656 5.33 17.69 -34.94
C GLU A 656 4.14 17.04 -34.25
N ILE A 657 3.89 17.36 -32.97
CA ILE A 657 2.78 16.84 -32.18
C ILE A 657 1.50 17.61 -32.57
N PRO A 658 0.47 16.92 -33.11
CA PRO A 658 -0.84 17.53 -33.38
C PRO A 658 -1.47 18.11 -32.12
N LYS A 659 -2.42 19.04 -32.28
CA LYS A 659 -3.05 19.72 -31.15
C LYS A 659 -3.75 18.72 -30.23
N GLU A 660 -4.54 17.85 -30.83
CA GLU A 660 -5.32 16.79 -30.21
C GLU A 660 -4.47 15.74 -29.46
N ASN A 661 -3.16 15.68 -29.71
CA ASN A 661 -2.24 14.75 -29.04
C ASN A 661 -1.45 15.41 -27.90
N CYS A 662 -1.64 16.71 -27.64
CA CYS A 662 -0.96 17.39 -26.53
C CYS A 662 -1.69 17.11 -25.21
N GLY A 663 -0.94 16.95 -24.11
CA GLY A 663 -1.48 16.51 -22.81
C GLY A 663 -2.66 17.35 -22.31
N ASP A 664 -2.57 18.68 -22.32
CA ASP A 664 -3.67 19.58 -21.93
C ASP A 664 -4.94 19.43 -22.78
N GLU A 665 -4.79 19.20 -24.07
CA GLU A 665 -5.92 18.98 -24.98
C GLU A 665 -6.54 17.60 -24.79
N ILE A 666 -5.76 16.55 -24.48
CA ILE A 666 -6.30 15.23 -24.12
C ILE A 666 -7.03 15.30 -22.78
N LEU A 667 -6.45 15.95 -21.77
CA LEU A 667 -7.08 16.15 -20.46
C LEU A 667 -8.46 16.81 -20.61
N LYS A 668 -8.50 17.89 -21.39
CA LYS A 668 -9.73 18.64 -21.60
C LYS A 668 -10.76 17.88 -22.44
N ASN A 669 -10.37 17.38 -23.60
CA ASN A 669 -11.32 16.90 -24.61
C ASN A 669 -11.68 15.42 -24.41
N VAL A 670 -10.79 14.61 -23.83
CA VAL A 670 -11.01 13.17 -23.58
C VAL A 670 -11.41 12.91 -22.13
N LEU A 671 -10.71 13.51 -21.16
CA LEU A 671 -10.92 13.23 -19.74
C LEU A 671 -11.86 14.22 -19.04
N GLY A 672 -12.21 15.32 -19.71
CA GLY A 672 -13.12 16.34 -19.17
C GLY A 672 -12.55 17.10 -17.97
N GLY A 673 -11.22 17.29 -17.92
CA GLY A 673 -10.55 17.96 -16.80
C GLY A 673 -9.36 18.84 -17.21
N SER A 674 -8.85 19.61 -16.25
CA SER A 674 -7.72 20.52 -16.47
C SER A 674 -6.36 19.92 -16.08
N GLY A 675 -6.36 18.76 -15.43
CA GLY A 675 -5.16 18.11 -14.91
C GLY A 675 -5.45 16.76 -14.26
N VAL A 676 -4.39 16.10 -13.81
CA VAL A 676 -4.42 14.87 -13.02
C VAL A 676 -3.70 15.09 -11.69
N ALA A 677 -4.26 14.59 -10.60
CA ALA A 677 -3.58 14.56 -9.31
C ALA A 677 -3.46 13.12 -8.78
N ARG A 678 -2.40 12.86 -8.01
CA ARG A 678 -2.28 11.61 -7.26
C ARG A 678 -3.37 11.56 -6.20
N ALA A 679 -4.01 10.41 -6.06
CA ALA A 679 -5.11 10.22 -5.13
C ALA A 679 -5.13 8.77 -4.63
N THR A 680 -5.62 8.58 -3.40
CA THR A 680 -5.95 7.28 -2.81
C THR A 680 -7.47 7.15 -2.73
N SER A 681 -7.99 5.93 -2.57
CA SER A 681 -9.44 5.74 -2.41
C SER A 681 -9.95 6.46 -1.16
N GLN A 682 -9.15 6.44 -0.10
CA GLN A 682 -9.41 7.07 1.18
C GLN A 682 -9.44 8.60 1.04
N GLY A 683 -8.39 9.20 0.48
CA GLY A 683 -8.31 10.64 0.30
C GLY A 683 -9.33 11.21 -0.69
N HIS A 684 -9.69 10.47 -1.74
CA HIS A 684 -10.58 10.97 -2.80
C HIS A 684 -12.06 10.65 -2.56
N LEU A 685 -12.37 9.45 -2.08
CA LEU A 685 -13.75 8.97 -1.91
C LEU A 685 -14.17 8.87 -0.44
N GLY A 686 -13.28 9.14 0.52
CA GLY A 686 -13.52 8.92 1.95
C GLY A 686 -14.68 9.73 2.51
N GLN A 687 -14.68 11.05 2.35
CA GLN A 687 -15.78 11.90 2.84
C GLN A 687 -17.12 11.52 2.18
N PHE A 688 -17.11 11.35 0.86
CA PHE A 688 -18.28 10.89 0.10
C PHE A 688 -18.82 9.55 0.61
N SER A 689 -17.93 8.61 0.93
CA SER A 689 -18.29 7.33 1.55
C SER A 689 -18.84 7.51 2.97
N ASN A 690 -18.30 8.42 3.77
CA ASN A 690 -18.80 8.68 5.13
C ASN A 690 -20.22 9.24 5.08
N ASP A 691 -20.49 10.14 4.15
CA ASP A 691 -21.82 10.69 3.95
C ASP A 691 -22.82 9.58 3.61
N LEU A 692 -22.45 8.65 2.71
CA LEU A 692 -23.25 7.47 2.39
C LEU A 692 -23.52 6.58 3.61
N MET A 693 -22.48 6.28 4.40
CA MET A 693 -22.63 5.42 5.59
C MET A 693 -23.47 6.06 6.70
N SER A 694 -23.51 7.40 6.77
CA SER A 694 -24.30 8.12 7.78
C SER A 694 -25.82 8.09 7.53
N VAL A 695 -26.24 7.81 6.29
CA VAL A 695 -27.65 7.86 5.88
C VAL A 695 -28.20 6.44 5.65
N PRO A 696 -29.20 5.98 6.42
CA PRO A 696 -29.80 4.67 6.22
C PRO A 696 -30.35 4.49 4.80
N GLY A 697 -30.03 3.36 4.16
CA GLY A 697 -30.53 3.02 2.82
C GLY A 697 -29.84 3.76 1.67
N ALA A 698 -28.85 4.61 1.94
CA ALA A 698 -28.20 5.42 0.92
C ALA A 698 -27.38 4.58 -0.07
N PHE A 699 -26.68 3.56 0.43
CA PHE A 699 -25.86 2.69 -0.40
C PHE A 699 -26.72 1.82 -1.33
N GLU A 700 -27.84 1.29 -0.84
CA GLU A 700 -28.82 0.56 -1.65
C GLU A 700 -29.50 1.45 -2.70
N ALA A 701 -29.77 2.72 -2.36
CA ALA A 701 -30.31 3.68 -3.32
C ALA A 701 -29.33 3.97 -4.45
N LEU A 702 -28.03 4.05 -4.14
CA LEU A 702 -26.97 4.24 -5.12
C LEU A 702 -26.81 3.03 -6.04
N GLU A 703 -26.77 1.81 -5.49
CA GLU A 703 -26.74 0.57 -6.28
C GLU A 703 -27.98 0.44 -7.18
N GLY A 704 -29.16 0.76 -6.64
CA GLY A 704 -30.41 0.79 -7.40
C GLY A 704 -30.39 1.82 -8.54
N HIS A 705 -29.77 2.98 -8.34
CA HIS A 705 -29.63 4.00 -9.38
C HIS A 705 -28.77 3.49 -10.54
N LEU A 706 -27.57 2.97 -10.26
CA LEU A 706 -26.65 2.49 -11.29
C LEU A 706 -27.23 1.31 -12.10
N THR A 707 -27.95 0.40 -11.44
CA THR A 707 -28.59 -0.76 -12.11
C THR A 707 -29.79 -0.37 -12.95
N ASN A 708 -30.58 0.64 -12.55
CA ASN A 708 -31.70 1.11 -13.35
C ASN A 708 -31.22 1.87 -14.60
N VAL A 709 -30.14 2.64 -14.50
CA VAL A 709 -29.50 3.31 -15.65
C VAL A 709 -28.99 2.28 -16.68
N GLU A 710 -28.52 1.09 -16.27
CA GLU A 710 -28.17 0.00 -17.22
C GLU A 710 -29.39 -0.54 -18.00
N SER A 711 -30.60 -0.36 -17.50
CA SER A 711 -31.82 -0.99 -18.05
C SER A 711 -32.62 -0.10 -19.01
N GLU A 712 -32.30 1.19 -19.06
CA GLU A 712 -32.87 2.22 -19.94
C GLU A 712 -32.03 2.41 -21.20
#